data_AF-A0AAN6KPF6-F1
#
_entry.id   AF-A0AAN6KPF6-F1
#
_cell.length_a   1.000
_cell.length_b   1.000
_cell.length_c   1.000
_cell.angle_alpha   90.00
_cell.angle_beta   90.00
_cell.angle_gamma   90.00
#
_symmetry.space_group_name_H-M   'P 1'
#
loop_
_entity.id
_entity.type
_entity.pdbx_description
1 polymer ?
#
loop_
_entity_poly.entity_id
_entity_poly.type
_entity_poly.pdbx_seq_one_letter_code
_entity_poly.pdbx_strand_id
1 'polypeptide(L)'
;MRRAPTTRAKQSRERTRGLNPEGAQKYRDWQKIENAVLLNNLKRMCRQDIGLIMTPEAGVQFVAEFAELADAARGRNVVDLEKFGELVRRSDIPYGELSMLQHMLMHYDGFAGKKLMFTMSADGDEESTIRICNHALLNSKTRPRILRSAEINFERGRLREIAGKGESSRAMVLEGKIARVLGQEDYAIQLWEQAMSAVVAQSEAEAAASKPLGSESLAALMGSRERDAVELSSPWVDLTLVRYDRYVRFHERRQFGLALAEHEGATQAMQVGCSLDDPESHYHAAHLFKSMNDDGSTMYTSSWLYHMTKAAASGLPIAAHQLTIFYAESGWKYIEDEPPAHVRPTPFDSYPAAEETHGSDSGFLPTLRRLLGYDDSEHSTSSSSSSSPPAVRESDAMFHTAIFTQDPATRWALALSWANVATARRYAPAFLYRAKMLLQETLWAEAKAPLAALNMTEQRYSYASKADYEAGIRKPDAKPTPDSTASSSSSSTATATSSTATPAAQDPPNPYYNPPEARIWLTQVFYATLAHDLRRRLIADATRPPSSGTRRSDISALADVADVGSVDDFRRDKYPPGTPEYITCWLYDTDVREMWEHEVEGMTAEIRRICDERGWDLVDEEGDGGLMYRARGRGATGEAAREAAREAAGDGAVEAQGR
;
A
#
# COMPACT_ATOMS: atom_id res chain seq x y z
N MET A 1 -32.52 -36.74 -10.70
CA MET A 1 -31.95 -35.46 -10.21
C MET A 1 -31.98 -35.43 -8.68
N ARG A 2 -30.83 -35.55 -8.01
CA ARG A 2 -30.73 -35.41 -6.54
C ARG A 2 -30.77 -33.92 -6.18
N ARG A 3 -31.83 -33.48 -5.49
CA ARG A 3 -32.00 -32.09 -5.03
C ARG A 3 -30.98 -31.75 -3.94
N ALA A 4 -30.45 -30.54 -3.94
CA ALA A 4 -29.44 -30.07 -2.98
C ALA A 4 -29.96 -30.14 -1.52
N PRO A 5 -29.15 -30.54 -0.52
CA PRO A 5 -29.60 -30.72 0.87
C PRO A 5 -30.21 -29.47 1.55
N THR A 6 -29.86 -28.27 1.07
CA THR A 6 -30.43 -26.97 1.47
C THR A 6 -31.92 -26.85 1.10
N THR A 7 -32.29 -27.30 -0.09
CA THR A 7 -33.67 -27.25 -0.61
C THR A 7 -34.64 -28.13 0.17
N ARG A 8 -34.17 -29.28 0.66
CA ARG A 8 -35.00 -30.22 1.45
C ARG A 8 -35.29 -29.68 2.86
N ALA A 9 -34.34 -28.96 3.46
CA ALA A 9 -34.47 -28.39 4.80
C ALA A 9 -35.34 -27.11 4.83
N LYS A 10 -35.23 -26.23 3.82
CA LYS A 10 -36.09 -25.03 3.73
C LYS A 10 -37.52 -25.38 3.31
N GLN A 11 -37.72 -26.30 2.36
CA GLN A 11 -39.06 -26.82 2.04
C GLN A 11 -39.70 -27.57 3.20
N SER A 12 -38.90 -28.27 4.03
CA SER A 12 -39.39 -28.86 5.28
C SER A 12 -39.86 -27.78 6.25
N ARG A 13 -39.07 -26.70 6.45
CA ARG A 13 -39.43 -25.57 7.32
C ARG A 13 -40.63 -24.78 6.81
N GLU A 14 -40.70 -24.46 5.52
CA GLU A 14 -41.81 -23.74 4.87
C GLU A 14 -43.08 -24.60 4.86
N ARG A 15 -42.98 -25.92 4.60
CA ARG A 15 -44.14 -26.84 4.73
C ARG A 15 -44.62 -26.95 6.17
N THR A 16 -43.73 -27.01 7.17
CA THR A 16 -44.16 -27.00 8.59
C THR A 16 -44.69 -25.63 9.03
N ARG A 17 -44.24 -24.52 8.43
CA ARG A 17 -44.65 -23.16 8.78
C ARG A 17 -45.97 -22.73 8.13
N GLY A 18 -46.28 -23.24 6.94
CA GLY A 18 -47.54 -22.97 6.24
C GLY A 18 -48.76 -23.76 6.77
N LEU A 19 -48.56 -24.66 7.74
CA LEU A 19 -49.62 -25.52 8.27
C LEU A 19 -50.26 -25.01 9.57
N ASN A 20 -49.65 -24.05 10.29
CA ASN A 20 -50.15 -23.57 11.58
C ASN A 20 -50.46 -22.06 11.56
N PRO A 21 -51.71 -21.61 11.82
CA PRO A 21 -52.12 -20.20 11.68
C PRO A 21 -51.30 -19.24 12.56
N GLU A 22 -50.86 -19.67 13.74
CA GLU A 22 -49.99 -18.88 14.62
C GLU A 22 -48.58 -18.65 14.02
N GLY A 23 -48.07 -19.62 13.25
CA GLY A 23 -46.78 -19.51 12.57
C GLY A 23 -46.83 -18.52 11.40
N ALA A 24 -47.95 -18.49 10.68
CA ALA A 24 -48.20 -17.53 9.61
C ALA A 24 -48.36 -16.09 10.16
N GLN A 25 -49.00 -15.94 11.31
CA GLN A 25 -49.17 -14.63 11.95
C GLN A 25 -47.83 -14.07 12.48
N LYS A 26 -47.05 -14.90 13.18
CA LYS A 26 -45.68 -14.53 13.61
C LYS A 26 -44.78 -14.14 12.43
N TYR A 27 -44.93 -14.78 11.27
CA TYR A 27 -44.19 -14.43 10.06
C TYR A 27 -44.63 -13.08 9.48
N ARG A 28 -45.94 -12.80 9.43
CA ARG A 28 -46.46 -11.49 9.00
C ARG A 28 -46.02 -10.36 9.93
N ASP A 29 -46.01 -10.61 11.24
CA ASP A 29 -45.56 -9.63 12.23
C ASP A 29 -44.05 -9.37 12.11
N TRP A 30 -43.26 -10.41 11.87
CA TRP A 30 -41.83 -10.27 11.59
C TRP A 30 -41.55 -9.50 10.30
N GLN A 31 -42.24 -9.78 9.19
CA GLN A 31 -42.13 -9.01 7.95
C GLN A 31 -42.51 -7.52 8.14
N LYS A 32 -43.52 -7.22 8.95
CA LYS A 32 -43.87 -5.84 9.30
C LYS A 32 -42.77 -5.14 10.07
N ILE A 33 -42.11 -5.84 10.99
CA ILE A 33 -40.97 -5.30 11.76
C ILE A 33 -39.79 -5.04 10.82
N GLU A 34 -39.44 -5.97 9.93
CA GLU A 34 -38.36 -5.78 8.95
C GLU A 34 -38.64 -4.62 8.00
N ASN A 35 -39.86 -4.54 7.45
CA ASN A 35 -40.25 -3.43 6.58
C ASN A 35 -40.21 -2.08 7.33
N ALA A 36 -40.58 -2.05 8.61
CA ALA A 36 -40.48 -0.84 9.43
C ALA A 36 -39.02 -0.43 9.70
N VAL A 37 -38.11 -1.39 9.90
CA VAL A 37 -36.67 -1.14 10.03
C VAL A 37 -36.10 -0.61 8.71
N LEU A 38 -36.40 -1.24 7.58
CA LEU A 38 -35.98 -0.79 6.26
C LEU A 38 -36.46 0.64 5.98
N LEU A 39 -37.75 0.91 6.24
CA LEU A 39 -38.35 2.23 6.07
C LEU A 39 -37.64 3.30 6.91
N ASN A 40 -37.32 3.00 8.18
CA ASN A 40 -36.64 3.94 9.05
C ASN A 40 -35.20 4.25 8.59
N ASN A 41 -34.49 3.25 8.05
CA ASN A 41 -33.16 3.47 7.49
C ASN A 41 -33.20 4.29 6.20
N LEU A 42 -34.15 4.00 5.30
CA LEU A 42 -34.38 4.79 4.10
C LEU A 42 -34.72 6.25 4.44
N LYS A 43 -35.60 6.47 5.43
CA LYS A 43 -35.91 7.82 5.93
C LYS A 43 -34.69 8.56 6.48
N ARG A 44 -33.75 7.85 7.12
CA ARG A 44 -32.50 8.46 7.60
C ARG A 44 -31.60 8.85 6.42
N MET A 45 -31.46 7.99 5.43
CA MET A 45 -30.60 8.22 4.26
C MET A 45 -31.13 9.35 3.37
N CYS A 46 -32.41 9.34 3.00
CA CYS A 46 -33.03 10.44 2.23
C CYS A 46 -33.02 11.80 2.96
N ARG A 47 -32.74 11.82 4.28
CA ARG A 47 -32.51 13.07 5.03
C ARG A 47 -31.05 13.53 5.00
N GLN A 48 -30.12 12.59 4.87
CA GLN A 48 -28.68 12.85 4.86
C GLN A 48 -28.21 13.27 3.47
N ASP A 49 -28.79 12.69 2.43
CA ASP A 49 -28.48 13.00 1.04
C ASP A 49 -29.68 13.67 0.35
N ILE A 50 -29.55 14.97 0.08
CA ILE A 50 -30.59 15.82 -0.51
C ILE A 50 -30.72 15.55 -2.02
N GLY A 51 -29.76 14.84 -2.63
CA GLY A 51 -29.75 14.52 -4.06
C GLY A 51 -30.60 13.31 -4.47
N LEU A 52 -31.11 12.53 -3.52
CA LEU A 52 -31.89 11.32 -3.79
C LEU A 52 -33.30 11.65 -4.31
N ILE A 53 -33.67 11.05 -5.44
CA ILE A 53 -34.99 11.19 -6.09
C ILE A 53 -36.00 10.20 -5.50
N MET A 54 -35.55 9.00 -5.10
CA MET A 54 -36.40 7.98 -4.51
C MET A 54 -36.98 8.40 -3.17
N THR A 55 -38.30 8.21 -3.02
CA THR A 55 -38.97 8.32 -1.72
C THR A 55 -38.76 7.04 -0.89
N PRO A 56 -38.63 7.14 0.45
CA PRO A 56 -38.49 5.97 1.31
C PRO A 56 -39.60 4.92 1.11
N GLU A 57 -40.82 5.37 0.87
CA GLU A 57 -41.97 4.51 0.61
C GLU A 57 -41.86 3.76 -0.73
N ALA A 58 -41.40 4.43 -1.79
CA ALA A 58 -41.12 3.79 -3.08
C ALA A 58 -40.01 2.73 -2.97
N GLY A 59 -38.96 3.01 -2.20
CA GLY A 59 -37.87 2.06 -1.95
C GLY A 59 -38.35 0.79 -1.24
N VAL A 60 -39.17 0.92 -0.18
CA VAL A 60 -39.75 -0.25 0.52
C VAL A 60 -40.68 -1.05 -0.40
N GLN A 61 -41.50 -0.36 -1.20
CA GLN A 61 -42.41 -1.02 -2.13
C GLN A 61 -41.64 -1.79 -3.21
N PHE A 62 -40.61 -1.18 -3.80
CA PHE A 62 -39.74 -1.82 -4.77
C PHE A 62 -39.09 -3.09 -4.18
N VAL A 63 -38.54 -2.99 -2.97
CA VAL A 63 -37.92 -4.14 -2.28
C VAL A 63 -38.90 -5.29 -2.09
N ALA A 64 -40.12 -5.00 -1.63
CA ALA A 64 -41.14 -6.02 -1.41
C ALA A 64 -41.54 -6.72 -2.72
N GLU A 65 -41.79 -5.95 -3.77
CA GLU A 65 -42.17 -6.47 -5.09
C GLU A 65 -41.02 -7.23 -5.77
N PHE A 66 -39.79 -6.74 -5.61
CA PHE A 66 -38.60 -7.44 -6.10
C PHE A 66 -38.36 -8.76 -5.35
N ALA A 67 -38.59 -8.80 -4.04
CA ALA A 67 -38.46 -10.03 -3.25
C ALA A 67 -39.43 -11.13 -3.74
N GLU A 68 -40.65 -10.77 -4.17
CA GLU A 68 -41.59 -11.71 -4.78
C GLU A 68 -41.08 -12.26 -6.13
N LEU A 69 -40.52 -11.40 -6.99
CA LEU A 69 -39.88 -11.82 -8.25
C LEU A 69 -38.66 -12.72 -7.98
N ALA A 70 -37.87 -12.36 -6.97
CA ALA A 70 -36.70 -13.11 -6.54
C ALA A 70 -37.08 -14.52 -6.05
N ASP A 71 -38.16 -14.63 -5.28
CA ASP A 71 -38.69 -15.89 -4.79
C ASP A 71 -39.30 -16.76 -5.91
N ALA A 72 -39.97 -16.16 -6.88
CA ALA A 72 -40.46 -16.86 -8.06
C ALA A 72 -39.32 -17.43 -8.92
N ALA A 73 -38.17 -16.75 -8.95
CA ALA A 73 -36.97 -17.17 -9.69
C ALA A 73 -35.99 -18.04 -8.87
N ARG A 74 -36.46 -18.72 -7.80
CA ARG A 74 -35.62 -19.59 -6.95
C ARG A 74 -34.96 -20.71 -7.76
N GLY A 75 -33.64 -20.70 -7.82
CA GLY A 75 -32.81 -21.67 -8.56
C GLY A 75 -32.13 -21.10 -9.82
N ARG A 76 -32.48 -19.87 -10.22
CA ARG A 76 -31.74 -19.06 -11.20
C ARG A 76 -31.07 -17.90 -10.47
N ASN A 77 -29.97 -17.37 -11.01
CA ASN A 77 -29.32 -16.19 -10.44
C ASN A 77 -30.11 -14.91 -10.74
N VAL A 78 -30.66 -14.82 -11.95
CA VAL A 78 -31.37 -13.65 -12.48
C VAL A 78 -32.89 -13.82 -12.34
N VAL A 79 -33.63 -12.74 -12.11
CA VAL A 79 -35.10 -12.73 -12.26
C VAL A 79 -35.50 -12.56 -13.73
N ASP A 80 -36.81 -12.53 -14.01
CA ASP A 80 -37.30 -12.24 -15.36
C ASP A 80 -37.04 -10.76 -15.70
N LEU A 81 -36.25 -10.51 -16.75
CA LEU A 81 -35.80 -9.16 -17.13
C LEU A 81 -36.96 -8.27 -17.59
N GLU A 82 -37.99 -8.83 -18.25
CA GLU A 82 -39.14 -8.04 -18.69
C GLU A 82 -39.92 -7.51 -17.47
N LYS A 83 -40.14 -8.39 -16.49
CA LYS A 83 -40.82 -8.04 -15.24
C LYS A 83 -39.99 -7.10 -14.38
N PHE A 84 -38.68 -7.24 -14.40
CA PHE A 84 -37.77 -6.32 -13.73
C PHE A 84 -37.83 -4.93 -14.37
N GLY A 85 -37.76 -4.84 -15.70
CA GLY A 85 -37.87 -3.57 -16.42
C GLY A 85 -39.24 -2.90 -16.25
N GLU A 86 -40.33 -3.65 -16.10
CA GLU A 86 -41.64 -3.12 -15.70
C GLU A 86 -41.64 -2.58 -14.28
N LEU A 87 -41.03 -3.31 -13.34
CA LEU A 87 -40.92 -2.90 -11.94
C LEU A 87 -40.13 -1.59 -11.80
N VAL A 88 -38.96 -1.50 -12.43
CA VAL A 88 -38.12 -0.30 -12.42
C VAL A 88 -38.87 0.90 -12.99
N ARG A 89 -39.50 0.75 -14.17
CA ARG A 89 -40.30 1.82 -14.79
C ARG A 89 -41.49 2.27 -13.95
N ARG A 90 -42.14 1.36 -13.23
CA ARG A 90 -43.27 1.70 -12.35
C ARG A 90 -42.81 2.41 -11.08
N SER A 91 -41.65 2.03 -10.56
CA SER A 91 -41.10 2.57 -9.31
C SER A 91 -40.51 3.97 -9.47
N ASP A 92 -40.14 4.37 -10.70
CA ASP A 92 -39.50 5.66 -11.02
C ASP A 92 -38.20 5.92 -10.22
N ILE A 93 -37.52 4.83 -9.83
CA ILE A 93 -36.26 4.89 -9.08
C ILE A 93 -35.10 4.95 -10.08
N PRO A 94 -34.20 5.95 -9.99
CA PRO A 94 -33.01 6.01 -10.83
C PRO A 94 -32.10 4.80 -10.65
N TYR A 95 -31.41 4.40 -11.72
CA TYR A 95 -30.56 3.21 -11.70
C TYR A 95 -29.42 3.28 -10.67
N GLY A 96 -28.85 4.48 -10.45
CA GLY A 96 -27.86 4.70 -9.40
C GLY A 96 -28.41 4.45 -7.98
N GLU A 97 -29.69 4.76 -7.74
CA GLU A 97 -30.34 4.55 -6.45
C GLU A 97 -30.78 3.08 -6.25
N LEU A 98 -30.97 2.33 -7.34
CA LEU A 98 -31.14 0.86 -7.27
C LEU A 98 -29.88 0.18 -6.74
N SER A 99 -28.69 0.65 -7.09
CA SER A 99 -27.41 0.14 -6.54
C SER A 99 -27.31 0.36 -5.04
N MET A 100 -27.84 1.49 -4.54
CA MET A 100 -27.93 1.77 -3.11
C MET A 100 -28.91 0.83 -2.40
N LEU A 101 -30.11 0.61 -2.99
CA LEU A 101 -31.07 -0.38 -2.46
C LEU A 101 -30.48 -1.79 -2.46
N GLN A 102 -29.76 -2.17 -3.51
CA GLN A 102 -29.06 -3.44 -3.61
C GLN A 102 -28.05 -3.62 -2.47
N HIS A 103 -27.22 -2.62 -2.22
CA HIS A 103 -26.25 -2.66 -1.13
C HIS A 103 -26.93 -2.83 0.24
N MET A 104 -28.00 -2.08 0.50
CA MET A 104 -28.80 -2.27 1.72
C MET A 104 -29.39 -3.69 1.81
N LEU A 105 -29.94 -4.22 0.72
CA LEU A 105 -30.52 -5.55 0.70
C LEU A 105 -29.48 -6.64 0.97
N MET A 106 -28.22 -6.47 0.59
CA MET A 106 -27.16 -7.42 0.93
C MET A 106 -27.06 -7.66 2.44
N HIS A 107 -27.47 -6.68 3.27
CA HIS A 107 -27.49 -6.79 4.73
C HIS A 107 -28.81 -7.34 5.29
N TYR A 108 -29.96 -6.89 4.77
CA TYR A 108 -31.29 -7.27 5.28
C TYR A 108 -31.78 -8.61 4.72
N ASP A 109 -31.74 -8.76 3.41
CA ASP A 109 -32.10 -9.98 2.69
C ASP A 109 -31.04 -10.27 1.64
N GLY A 110 -29.94 -10.89 2.07
CA GLY A 110 -28.80 -11.18 1.19
C GLY A 110 -29.16 -12.05 -0.02
N PHE A 111 -30.28 -12.78 0.01
CA PHE A 111 -30.78 -13.50 -1.17
C PHE A 111 -31.38 -12.54 -2.19
N ALA A 112 -32.28 -11.64 -1.76
CA ALA A 112 -32.84 -10.62 -2.63
C ALA A 112 -31.76 -9.64 -3.12
N GLY A 113 -30.87 -9.17 -2.24
CA GLY A 113 -29.76 -8.28 -2.60
C GLY A 113 -28.82 -8.88 -3.64
N LYS A 114 -28.45 -10.16 -3.48
CA LYS A 114 -27.63 -10.86 -4.48
C LYS A 114 -28.38 -10.99 -5.79
N LYS A 115 -29.65 -11.40 -5.77
CA LYS A 115 -30.46 -11.50 -6.99
C LYS A 115 -30.62 -10.16 -7.70
N LEU A 116 -30.78 -9.07 -6.96
CA LEU A 116 -30.88 -7.73 -7.53
C LEU A 116 -29.59 -7.37 -8.26
N MET A 117 -28.43 -7.57 -7.64
CA MET A 117 -27.12 -7.35 -8.27
C MET A 117 -26.93 -8.16 -9.56
N PHE A 118 -27.23 -9.46 -9.53
CA PHE A 118 -27.15 -10.32 -10.72
C PHE A 118 -28.18 -9.92 -11.80
N THR A 119 -29.33 -9.38 -11.40
CA THR A 119 -30.35 -8.90 -12.33
C THR A 119 -29.95 -7.59 -12.97
N MET A 120 -29.39 -6.65 -12.21
CA MET A 120 -28.85 -5.39 -12.74
C MET A 120 -27.71 -5.65 -13.71
N SER A 121 -26.76 -6.54 -13.36
CA SER A 121 -25.73 -6.99 -14.29
C SER A 121 -26.35 -7.60 -15.55
N ALA A 122 -27.43 -8.39 -15.41
CA ALA A 122 -28.12 -9.02 -16.52
C ALA A 122 -28.86 -8.03 -17.45
N ASP A 123 -29.31 -6.90 -16.90
CA ASP A 123 -30.02 -5.81 -17.57
C ASP A 123 -29.06 -4.82 -18.26
N GLY A 124 -27.76 -4.90 -17.97
CA GLY A 124 -26.71 -4.14 -18.66
C GLY A 124 -25.86 -3.23 -17.76
N ASP A 125 -26.04 -3.29 -16.45
CA ASP A 125 -25.25 -2.51 -15.51
C ASP A 125 -23.80 -3.03 -15.41
N GLU A 126 -22.86 -2.20 -15.85
CA GLU A 126 -21.45 -2.53 -15.87
C GLU A 126 -20.88 -2.65 -14.45
N GLU A 127 -21.26 -1.75 -13.54
CA GLU A 127 -20.78 -1.75 -12.15
C GLU A 127 -21.20 -3.00 -11.39
N SER A 128 -22.46 -3.45 -11.53
CA SER A 128 -22.89 -4.73 -10.96
C SER A 128 -22.09 -5.90 -11.50
N THR A 129 -21.74 -5.88 -12.80
CA THR A 129 -20.91 -6.93 -13.43
C THR A 129 -19.50 -6.93 -12.85
N ILE A 130 -18.88 -5.75 -12.70
CA ILE A 130 -17.57 -5.56 -12.09
C ILE A 130 -17.58 -6.04 -10.63
N ARG A 131 -18.58 -5.64 -9.83
CA ARG A 131 -18.74 -6.06 -8.42
C ARG A 131 -18.82 -7.58 -8.26
N ILE A 132 -19.67 -8.24 -9.06
CA ILE A 132 -19.81 -9.71 -9.02
C ILE A 132 -18.49 -10.40 -9.34
N CYS A 133 -17.80 -9.93 -10.39
CA CYS A 133 -16.55 -10.53 -10.82
C CYS A 133 -15.40 -10.25 -9.84
N ASN A 134 -15.35 -9.08 -9.21
CA ASN A 134 -14.37 -8.76 -8.18
C ASN A 134 -14.55 -9.63 -6.93
N HIS A 135 -15.79 -9.79 -6.46
CA HIS A 135 -16.13 -10.71 -5.37
C HIS A 135 -15.69 -12.15 -5.70
N ALA A 136 -15.91 -12.59 -6.94
CA ALA A 136 -15.45 -13.91 -7.38
C ALA A 136 -13.92 -14.02 -7.42
N LEU A 137 -13.21 -12.96 -7.83
CA LEU A 137 -11.75 -12.88 -7.82
C LEU A 137 -11.19 -12.95 -6.39
N LEU A 138 -11.71 -12.17 -5.47
CA LEU A 138 -11.29 -12.18 -4.06
C LEU A 138 -11.52 -13.55 -3.41
N ASN A 139 -12.69 -14.16 -3.68
CA ASN A 139 -13.00 -15.51 -3.19
C ASN A 139 -12.20 -16.62 -3.87
N SER A 140 -11.53 -16.36 -5.00
CA SER A 140 -10.68 -17.34 -5.65
C SER A 140 -9.47 -17.73 -4.79
N LYS A 141 -9.01 -16.83 -3.90
CA LYS A 141 -7.94 -17.09 -2.93
C LYS A 141 -8.23 -18.32 -2.04
N THR A 142 -9.49 -18.53 -1.65
CA THR A 142 -9.90 -19.70 -0.82
C THR A 142 -10.66 -20.76 -1.60
N ARG A 143 -11.30 -20.40 -2.71
CA ARG A 143 -12.04 -21.30 -3.59
C ARG A 143 -11.52 -21.17 -5.02
N PRO A 144 -10.38 -21.79 -5.37
CA PRO A 144 -9.72 -21.61 -6.66
C PRO A 144 -10.58 -21.95 -7.89
N ARG A 145 -11.65 -22.73 -7.72
CA ARG A 145 -12.57 -23.13 -8.79
C ARG A 145 -13.73 -22.15 -9.01
N ILE A 146 -13.89 -21.10 -8.19
CA ILE A 146 -15.04 -20.19 -8.26
C ILE A 146 -15.09 -19.39 -9.57
N LEU A 147 -13.93 -18.97 -10.08
CA LEU A 147 -13.79 -18.26 -11.36
C LEU A 147 -14.14 -19.12 -12.59
N ARG A 148 -14.23 -20.44 -12.42
CA ARG A 148 -14.64 -21.40 -13.44
C ARG A 148 -16.05 -21.95 -13.19
N SER A 149 -16.73 -21.46 -12.16
CA SER A 149 -18.06 -21.95 -11.79
C SER A 149 -19.10 -21.48 -12.80
N ALA A 150 -20.11 -22.32 -13.03
CA ALA A 150 -21.26 -21.95 -13.88
C ALA A 150 -22.03 -20.74 -13.34
N GLU A 151 -21.84 -20.39 -12.07
CA GLU A 151 -22.49 -19.26 -11.41
C GLU A 151 -21.93 -17.90 -11.85
N ILE A 152 -20.64 -17.85 -12.22
CA ILE A 152 -19.93 -16.61 -12.58
C ILE A 152 -19.56 -16.57 -14.07
N ASN A 153 -19.62 -17.71 -14.77
CA ASN A 153 -19.21 -17.78 -16.18
C ASN A 153 -19.99 -16.84 -17.10
N PHE A 154 -21.27 -16.56 -16.81
CA PHE A 154 -22.09 -15.67 -17.63
C PHE A 154 -21.67 -14.21 -17.44
N GLU A 155 -21.46 -13.81 -16.19
CA GLU A 155 -21.04 -12.48 -15.75
C GLU A 155 -19.60 -12.20 -16.21
N ARG A 156 -18.73 -13.21 -16.18
CA ARG A 156 -17.39 -13.13 -16.79
C ARG A 156 -17.45 -12.96 -18.31
N GLY A 157 -18.43 -13.59 -18.96
CA GLY A 157 -18.70 -13.36 -20.39
C GLY A 157 -19.03 -11.90 -20.69
N ARG A 158 -19.88 -11.28 -19.86
CA ARG A 158 -20.22 -9.86 -19.95
C ARG A 158 -19.04 -8.96 -19.64
N LEU A 159 -18.27 -9.26 -18.59
CA LEU A 159 -17.07 -8.50 -18.24
C LEU A 159 -16.09 -8.45 -19.43
N ARG A 160 -15.90 -9.56 -20.14
CA ARG A 160 -15.08 -9.62 -21.36
C ARG A 160 -15.64 -8.79 -22.51
N GLU A 161 -16.96 -8.77 -22.66
CA GLU A 161 -17.62 -7.95 -23.66
C GLU A 161 -17.42 -6.46 -23.36
N ILE A 162 -17.63 -6.05 -22.11
CA ILE A 162 -17.41 -4.67 -21.64
C ILE A 162 -15.94 -4.27 -21.80
N ALA A 163 -15.01 -5.10 -21.31
CA ALA A 163 -13.57 -4.87 -21.47
C ALA A 163 -13.15 -4.82 -22.95
N GLY A 164 -13.74 -5.67 -23.80
CA GLY A 164 -13.45 -5.73 -25.23
C GLY A 164 -13.93 -4.51 -26.03
N LYS A 165 -14.86 -3.70 -25.50
CA LYS A 165 -15.23 -2.41 -26.09
C LYS A 165 -14.15 -1.34 -25.89
N GLY A 166 -13.31 -1.49 -24.88
CA GLY A 166 -12.21 -0.55 -24.56
C GLY A 166 -12.65 0.76 -23.90
N GLU A 167 -13.95 0.93 -23.60
CA GLU A 167 -14.50 2.15 -23.00
C GLU A 167 -14.32 2.18 -21.47
N SER A 168 -14.43 1.02 -20.81
CA SER A 168 -14.35 0.90 -19.35
C SER A 168 -12.98 0.40 -18.90
N SER A 169 -12.13 1.32 -18.44
CA SER A 169 -10.80 1.01 -17.88
C SER A 169 -10.88 0.04 -16.69
N ARG A 170 -11.88 0.20 -15.83
CA ARG A 170 -12.12 -0.67 -14.66
C ARG A 170 -12.46 -2.10 -15.06
N ALA A 171 -13.29 -2.29 -16.09
CA ALA A 171 -13.59 -3.63 -16.60
C ALA A 171 -12.34 -4.31 -17.20
N MET A 172 -11.51 -3.54 -17.92
CA MET A 172 -10.24 -4.04 -18.46
C MET A 172 -9.26 -4.45 -17.34
N VAL A 173 -9.12 -3.64 -16.30
CA VAL A 173 -8.28 -3.96 -15.13
C VAL A 173 -8.74 -5.26 -14.48
N LEU A 174 -10.04 -5.40 -14.21
CA LEU A 174 -10.58 -6.57 -13.51
C LEU A 174 -10.48 -7.85 -14.36
N GLU A 175 -10.81 -7.82 -15.66
CA GLU A 175 -10.61 -9.00 -16.52
C GLU A 175 -9.12 -9.34 -16.63
N GLY A 176 -8.22 -8.35 -16.64
CA GLY A 176 -6.77 -8.57 -16.59
C GLY A 176 -6.35 -9.30 -15.31
N LYS A 177 -6.87 -8.90 -14.14
CA LYS A 177 -6.62 -9.59 -12.87
C LYS A 177 -7.12 -11.04 -12.89
N ILE A 178 -8.35 -11.26 -13.39
CA ILE A 178 -8.92 -12.60 -13.54
C ILE A 178 -8.09 -13.44 -14.53
N ALA A 179 -7.67 -12.87 -15.65
CA ALA A 179 -6.82 -13.50 -16.65
C ALA A 179 -5.48 -13.94 -16.05
N ARG A 180 -4.83 -13.08 -15.26
CA ARG A 180 -3.59 -13.41 -14.53
C ARG A 180 -3.80 -14.60 -13.59
N VAL A 181 -4.86 -14.61 -12.78
CA VAL A 181 -5.19 -15.73 -11.88
C VAL A 181 -5.47 -17.03 -12.66
N LEU A 182 -6.03 -16.93 -13.87
CA LEU A 182 -6.26 -18.07 -14.74
C LEU A 182 -5.03 -18.53 -15.54
N GLY A 183 -3.88 -17.86 -15.38
CA GLY A 183 -2.61 -18.17 -16.08
C GLY A 183 -2.49 -17.58 -17.48
N GLN A 184 -3.32 -16.60 -17.83
CA GLN A 184 -3.34 -15.91 -19.12
C GLN A 184 -2.62 -14.56 -19.04
N GLU A 185 -1.33 -14.59 -18.66
CA GLU A 185 -0.56 -13.37 -18.38
C GLU A 185 -0.43 -12.43 -19.58
N ASP A 186 -0.20 -12.93 -20.81
CA ASP A 186 -0.06 -12.08 -22.00
C ASP A 186 -1.35 -11.29 -22.30
N TYR A 187 -2.50 -11.94 -22.08
CA TYR A 187 -3.80 -11.30 -22.24
C TYR A 187 -4.05 -10.25 -21.14
N ALA A 188 -3.62 -10.53 -19.91
CA ALA A 188 -3.70 -9.57 -18.82
C ALA A 188 -2.88 -8.31 -19.11
N ILE A 189 -1.64 -8.47 -19.59
CA ILE A 189 -0.76 -7.35 -19.98
C ILE A 189 -1.42 -6.50 -21.07
N GLN A 190 -1.95 -7.11 -22.13
CA GLN A 190 -2.63 -6.38 -23.21
C GLN A 190 -3.81 -5.56 -22.69
N LEU A 191 -4.63 -6.12 -21.80
CA LEU A 191 -5.76 -5.42 -21.20
C LEU A 191 -5.30 -4.24 -20.32
N TRP A 192 -4.25 -4.41 -19.53
CA TRP A 192 -3.74 -3.35 -18.67
C TRP A 192 -3.03 -2.25 -19.44
N GLU A 193 -2.37 -2.55 -20.56
CA GLU A 193 -1.84 -1.53 -21.47
C GLU A 193 -2.97 -0.69 -22.08
N GLN A 194 -4.03 -1.36 -22.56
CA GLN A 194 -5.21 -0.67 -23.09
C GLN A 194 -5.90 0.18 -22.02
N ALA A 195 -6.04 -0.36 -20.80
CA ALA A 195 -6.61 0.36 -19.67
C ALA A 195 -5.77 1.59 -19.29
N MET A 196 -4.44 1.45 -19.25
CA MET A 196 -3.53 2.57 -18.99
C MET A 196 -3.69 3.67 -20.04
N SER A 197 -3.69 3.33 -21.33
CA SER A 197 -3.90 4.32 -22.40
C SER A 197 -5.26 5.01 -22.31
N ALA A 198 -6.33 4.27 -21.97
CA ALA A 198 -7.66 4.83 -21.79
C ALA A 198 -7.74 5.82 -20.61
N VAL A 199 -7.13 5.47 -19.48
CA VAL A 199 -7.09 6.35 -18.29
C VAL A 199 -6.28 7.62 -18.56
N VAL A 200 -5.13 7.51 -19.23
CA VAL A 200 -4.33 8.69 -19.60
C VAL A 200 -5.12 9.62 -20.51
N ALA A 201 -5.75 9.08 -21.57
CA ALA A 201 -6.58 9.88 -22.48
C ALA A 201 -7.76 10.56 -21.76
N GLN A 202 -8.39 9.87 -20.79
CA GLN A 202 -9.43 10.46 -19.96
C GLN A 202 -8.89 11.60 -19.09
N SER A 203 -7.75 11.40 -18.43
CA SER A 203 -7.13 12.44 -17.58
C SER A 203 -6.73 13.68 -18.38
N GLU A 204 -6.19 13.50 -19.59
CA GLU A 204 -5.85 14.60 -20.49
C GLU A 204 -7.09 15.35 -20.99
N ALA A 205 -8.17 14.63 -21.28
CA ALA A 205 -9.45 15.24 -21.66
C ALA A 205 -10.07 16.04 -20.51
N GLU A 206 -10.01 15.53 -19.28
CA GLU A 206 -10.48 16.22 -18.07
C GLU A 206 -9.63 17.46 -17.76
N ALA A 207 -8.30 17.36 -17.90
CA ALA A 207 -7.37 18.49 -17.77
C ALA A 207 -7.62 19.57 -18.85
N ALA A 208 -7.94 19.17 -20.08
CA ALA A 208 -8.28 20.09 -21.16
C ALA A 208 -9.67 20.74 -20.99
N ALA A 209 -10.61 20.04 -20.35
CA ALA A 209 -11.96 20.54 -20.08
C ALA A 209 -12.03 21.45 -18.84
N SER A 210 -11.06 21.35 -17.93
CA SER A 210 -11.03 22.14 -16.71
C SER A 210 -10.57 23.57 -17.00
N LYS A 211 -11.53 24.50 -17.02
CA LYS A 211 -11.23 25.94 -16.90
C LYS A 211 -10.64 26.24 -15.52
N PRO A 212 -9.79 27.27 -15.37
CA PRO A 212 -9.27 27.66 -14.06
C PRO A 212 -10.45 28.11 -13.19
N LEU A 213 -10.86 27.25 -12.26
CA LEU A 213 -12.04 27.43 -11.43
C LEU A 213 -11.61 27.65 -9.98
N GLY A 214 -12.17 28.69 -9.37
CA GLY A 214 -11.89 29.12 -8.01
C GLY A 214 -12.26 28.09 -6.93
N SER A 215 -11.97 28.45 -5.69
CA SER A 215 -11.95 27.62 -4.48
C SER A 215 -13.19 26.76 -4.19
N GLU A 216 -14.35 27.04 -4.80
CA GLU A 216 -15.56 26.21 -4.65
C GLU A 216 -15.47 24.88 -5.42
N SER A 217 -14.67 24.81 -6.49
CA SER A 217 -14.44 23.59 -7.27
C SER A 217 -13.61 22.56 -6.49
N LEU A 218 -12.71 22.99 -5.62
CA LEU A 218 -11.81 22.12 -4.86
C LEU A 218 -12.57 21.28 -3.82
N ALA A 219 -13.62 21.85 -3.21
CA ALA A 219 -14.52 21.11 -2.31
C ALA A 219 -15.43 20.14 -3.08
N ALA A 220 -15.86 20.50 -4.30
CA ALA A 220 -16.60 19.58 -5.18
C ALA A 220 -15.69 18.44 -5.68
N LEU A 221 -14.44 18.71 -6.04
CA LEU A 221 -13.47 17.71 -6.52
C LEU A 221 -13.01 16.76 -5.39
N MET A 222 -12.90 17.28 -4.15
CA MET A 222 -12.65 16.45 -2.96
C MET A 222 -13.90 15.72 -2.46
N GLY A 223 -15.10 16.20 -2.80
CA GLY A 223 -16.38 15.62 -2.37
C GLY A 223 -17.04 14.69 -3.39
N SER A 224 -16.69 14.77 -4.67
CA SER A 224 -17.33 14.03 -5.77
C SER A 224 -16.58 12.77 -6.21
N ARG A 225 -15.39 12.51 -5.67
CA ARG A 225 -14.76 11.21 -5.82
C ARG A 225 -15.49 10.27 -4.86
N GLU A 226 -16.70 9.85 -5.24
CA GLU A 226 -17.33 8.66 -4.67
C GLU A 226 -16.22 7.62 -4.57
N ARG A 227 -15.89 7.21 -3.33
CA ARG A 227 -14.91 6.15 -3.12
C ARG A 227 -15.34 4.99 -4.01
N ASP A 228 -14.41 4.51 -4.85
CA ASP A 228 -14.66 3.38 -5.72
C ASP A 228 -15.18 2.24 -4.84
N ALA A 229 -16.44 1.84 -5.00
CA ALA A 229 -17.07 0.82 -4.17
C ALA A 229 -16.40 -0.57 -4.30
N VAL A 230 -15.44 -0.72 -5.21
CA VAL A 230 -14.73 -1.97 -5.53
C VAL A 230 -13.21 -1.83 -5.35
N GLU A 231 -12.70 -0.62 -5.06
CA GLU A 231 -11.27 -0.27 -4.90
C GLU A 231 -10.33 -1.12 -5.80
N LEU A 232 -10.48 -0.97 -7.12
CA LEU A 232 -9.57 -1.64 -8.05
C LEU A 232 -8.26 -0.85 -8.14
N SER A 233 -7.12 -1.55 -7.97
CA SER A 233 -5.79 -0.96 -8.21
C SER A 233 -5.67 -0.34 -9.61
N SER A 234 -4.86 0.72 -9.67
CA SER A 234 -4.56 1.41 -10.91
C SER A 234 -3.89 0.48 -11.93
N PRO A 235 -4.20 0.60 -13.24
CA PRO A 235 -3.71 -0.33 -14.27
C PRO A 235 -2.18 -0.40 -14.36
N TRP A 236 -1.49 0.73 -14.16
CA TRP A 236 -0.03 0.80 -14.19
C TRP A 236 0.64 0.07 -13.01
N VAL A 237 -0.01 -0.04 -11.85
CA VAL A 237 0.54 -0.77 -10.70
C VAL A 237 0.61 -2.26 -11.03
N ASP A 238 -0.52 -2.85 -11.43
CA ASP A 238 -0.58 -4.27 -11.80
C ASP A 238 0.33 -4.59 -12.99
N LEU A 239 0.40 -3.70 -13.98
CA LEU A 239 1.26 -3.83 -15.13
C LEU A 239 2.75 -3.79 -14.75
N THR A 240 3.14 -2.86 -13.87
CA THR A 240 4.51 -2.76 -13.35
C THR A 240 4.91 -4.06 -12.65
N LEU A 241 4.07 -4.55 -11.72
CA LEU A 241 4.35 -5.76 -10.95
C LEU A 241 4.45 -7.01 -11.84
N VAL A 242 3.53 -7.21 -12.78
CA VAL A 242 3.54 -8.42 -13.61
C VAL A 242 4.72 -8.45 -14.58
N ARG A 243 5.10 -7.30 -15.14
CA ARG A 243 6.25 -7.17 -16.04
C ARG A 243 7.55 -7.33 -15.27
N TYR A 244 7.63 -6.77 -14.06
CA TYR A 244 8.79 -6.98 -13.18
C TYR A 244 8.94 -8.45 -12.77
N ASP A 245 7.85 -9.13 -12.40
CA ASP A 245 7.85 -10.59 -12.13
C ASP A 245 8.35 -11.40 -13.34
N ARG A 246 8.01 -10.99 -14.57
CA ARG A 246 8.52 -11.60 -15.80
C ARG A 246 10.00 -11.31 -16.02
N TYR A 247 10.42 -10.07 -15.81
CA TYR A 247 11.82 -9.68 -15.86
C TYR A 247 12.67 -10.59 -14.97
N VAL A 248 12.31 -10.75 -13.70
CA VAL A 248 13.04 -11.62 -12.76
C VAL A 248 13.10 -13.06 -13.28
N ARG A 249 11.97 -13.64 -13.72
CA ARG A 249 11.91 -15.01 -14.26
C ARG A 249 12.76 -15.18 -15.53
N PHE A 250 12.79 -14.21 -16.43
CA PHE A 250 13.61 -14.28 -17.65
C PHE A 250 15.09 -14.04 -17.37
N HIS A 251 15.40 -13.17 -16.41
CA HIS A 251 16.77 -12.91 -15.96
C HIS A 251 17.38 -14.17 -15.34
N GLU A 252 16.65 -14.86 -14.45
CA GLU A 252 17.06 -16.15 -13.87
C GLU A 252 17.30 -17.23 -14.95
N ARG A 253 16.48 -17.23 -16.01
CA ARG A 253 16.61 -18.15 -17.16
C ARG A 253 17.68 -17.72 -18.18
N ARG A 254 18.43 -16.64 -17.91
CA ARG A 254 19.47 -16.06 -18.79
C ARG A 254 18.95 -15.63 -20.17
N GLN A 255 17.67 -15.26 -20.24
CA GLN A 255 17.04 -14.74 -21.46
C GLN A 255 17.10 -13.20 -21.47
N PHE A 256 18.32 -12.65 -21.54
CA PHE A 256 18.57 -11.23 -21.29
C PHE A 256 17.82 -10.27 -22.22
N GLY A 257 17.64 -10.61 -23.51
CA GLY A 257 16.90 -9.76 -24.45
C GLY A 257 15.43 -9.58 -24.07
N LEU A 258 14.76 -10.66 -23.64
CA LEU A 258 13.38 -10.61 -23.17
C LEU A 258 13.28 -9.95 -21.80
N ALA A 259 14.25 -10.24 -20.91
CA ALA A 259 14.31 -9.61 -19.60
C ALA A 259 14.42 -8.08 -19.71
N LEU A 260 15.29 -7.57 -20.59
CA LEU A 260 15.45 -6.13 -20.79
C LEU A 260 14.16 -5.47 -21.30
N ALA A 261 13.48 -6.11 -22.26
CA ALA A 261 12.21 -5.59 -22.79
C ALA A 261 11.11 -5.53 -21.71
N GLU A 262 11.02 -6.55 -20.85
CA GLU A 262 10.06 -6.56 -19.73
C GLU A 262 10.43 -5.52 -18.66
N HIS A 263 11.72 -5.32 -18.39
CA HIS A 263 12.20 -4.29 -17.48
C HIS A 263 11.84 -2.89 -18.01
N GLU A 264 12.10 -2.60 -19.29
CA GLU A 264 11.72 -1.34 -19.93
C GLU A 264 10.21 -1.11 -19.90
N GLY A 265 9.42 -2.13 -20.20
CA GLY A 265 7.95 -2.06 -20.11
C GLY A 265 7.44 -1.80 -18.69
N ALA A 266 8.07 -2.42 -17.68
CA ALA A 266 7.75 -2.17 -16.27
C ALA A 266 8.09 -0.73 -15.87
N THR A 267 9.25 -0.22 -16.29
CA THR A 267 9.66 1.18 -16.04
C THR A 267 8.72 2.17 -16.69
N GLN A 268 8.27 1.93 -17.93
CA GLN A 268 7.32 2.82 -18.61
C GLN A 268 5.97 2.89 -17.88
N ALA A 269 5.40 1.74 -17.49
CA ALA A 269 4.15 1.70 -16.74
C ALA A 269 4.26 2.47 -15.41
N MET A 270 5.34 2.23 -14.66
CA MET A 270 5.64 2.92 -13.41
C MET A 270 5.81 4.44 -13.60
N GLN A 271 6.47 4.88 -14.68
CA GLN A 271 6.63 6.31 -14.98
C GLN A 271 5.30 6.99 -15.28
N VAL A 272 4.38 6.33 -15.98
CA VAL A 272 3.01 6.83 -16.20
C VAL A 272 2.30 7.02 -14.85
N GLY A 273 2.35 6.02 -13.97
CA GLY A 273 1.77 6.15 -12.62
C GLY A 273 2.39 7.28 -11.80
N CYS A 274 3.72 7.44 -11.85
CA CYS A 274 4.41 8.56 -11.19
C CYS A 274 4.01 9.93 -11.77
N SER A 275 3.72 10.02 -13.07
CA SER A 275 3.27 11.28 -13.70
C SER A 275 1.85 11.69 -13.30
N LEU A 276 1.05 10.72 -12.85
CA LEU A 276 -0.30 10.92 -12.32
C LEU A 276 -0.32 11.00 -10.78
N ASP A 277 0.85 11.17 -10.14
CA ASP A 277 1.05 11.24 -8.70
C ASP A 277 0.47 10.04 -7.91
N ASP A 278 0.50 8.84 -8.50
CA ASP A 278 0.05 7.61 -7.85
C ASP A 278 1.04 7.16 -6.74
N PRO A 279 0.59 7.02 -5.48
CA PRO A 279 1.48 6.74 -4.35
C PRO A 279 2.20 5.39 -4.45
N GLU A 280 1.52 4.36 -4.91
CA GLU A 280 2.09 3.01 -5.06
C GLU A 280 3.14 2.98 -6.18
N SER A 281 2.90 3.72 -7.27
CA SER A 281 3.85 3.86 -8.37
C SER A 281 5.15 4.54 -7.94
N HIS A 282 5.05 5.59 -7.13
CA HIS A 282 6.23 6.21 -6.51
C HIS A 282 6.95 5.24 -5.58
N TYR A 283 6.22 4.47 -4.77
CA TYR A 283 6.85 3.45 -3.93
C TYR A 283 7.57 2.39 -4.77
N HIS A 284 6.96 1.88 -5.83
CA HIS A 284 7.57 0.92 -6.75
C HIS A 284 8.79 1.50 -7.48
N ALA A 285 8.78 2.79 -7.83
CA ALA A 285 9.94 3.47 -8.38
C ALA A 285 11.15 3.43 -7.45
N ALA A 286 10.93 3.68 -6.16
CA ALA A 286 11.99 3.63 -5.17
C ALA A 286 12.35 2.20 -4.73
N HIS A 287 11.41 1.25 -4.76
CA HIS A 287 11.63 -0.09 -4.21
C HIS A 287 12.12 -1.12 -5.24
N LEU A 288 11.53 -1.15 -6.44
CA LEU A 288 11.82 -2.15 -7.48
C LEU A 288 12.99 -1.73 -8.38
N PHE A 289 13.08 -0.44 -8.68
CA PHE A 289 14.09 0.14 -9.58
C PHE A 289 15.19 0.88 -8.81
N LYS A 290 15.50 0.39 -7.60
CA LYS A 290 16.59 0.91 -6.78
C LYS A 290 17.95 0.58 -7.38
N SER A 291 18.87 1.52 -7.23
CA SER A 291 20.28 1.25 -7.46
C SER A 291 20.84 0.46 -6.28
N MET A 292 21.74 -0.49 -6.56
CA MET A 292 22.42 -1.29 -5.54
C MET A 292 23.92 -1.03 -5.58
N ASN A 293 24.54 -1.09 -4.41
CA ASN A 293 25.99 -1.10 -4.24
C ASN A 293 26.57 -2.49 -4.57
N ASP A 294 27.89 -2.57 -4.71
CA ASP A 294 28.60 -3.83 -5.01
C ASP A 294 28.39 -4.92 -3.93
N ASP A 295 28.08 -4.51 -2.69
CA ASP A 295 27.76 -5.38 -1.56
C ASP A 295 26.28 -5.84 -1.53
N GLY A 296 25.47 -5.38 -2.48
CA GLY A 296 24.03 -5.64 -2.54
C GLY A 296 23.18 -4.75 -1.63
N SER A 297 23.78 -3.79 -0.91
CA SER A 297 23.04 -2.78 -0.15
C SER A 297 22.34 -1.80 -1.09
N THR A 298 21.28 -1.15 -0.61
CA THR A 298 20.53 -0.18 -1.42
C THR A 298 21.29 1.14 -1.44
N MET A 299 21.64 1.61 -2.64
CA MET A 299 22.21 2.93 -2.83
C MET A 299 21.10 3.98 -2.76
N TYR A 300 21.18 4.87 -1.77
CA TYR A 300 20.19 5.92 -1.57
C TYR A 300 20.47 7.13 -2.47
N THR A 301 19.73 7.23 -3.58
CA THR A 301 19.84 8.34 -4.54
C THR A 301 18.81 9.45 -4.28
N SER A 302 18.99 10.62 -4.91
CA SER A 302 18.03 11.72 -4.90
C SER A 302 16.67 11.29 -5.45
N SER A 303 16.66 10.46 -6.50
CA SER A 303 15.44 9.87 -7.07
C SER A 303 14.74 8.92 -6.10
N TRP A 304 15.51 8.07 -5.39
CA TRP A 304 14.95 7.20 -4.34
C TRP A 304 14.27 8.04 -3.25
N LEU A 305 14.96 9.07 -2.74
CA LEU A 305 14.44 9.91 -1.66
C LEU A 305 13.20 10.70 -2.10
N TYR A 306 13.20 11.23 -3.33
CA TYR A 306 12.06 11.94 -3.91
C TYR A 306 10.81 11.04 -3.96
N HIS A 307 10.93 9.85 -4.57
CA HIS A 307 9.81 8.94 -4.75
C HIS A 307 9.32 8.36 -3.42
N MET A 308 10.24 7.99 -2.52
CA MET A 308 9.86 7.47 -1.20
C MET A 308 9.16 8.54 -0.35
N THR A 309 9.62 9.79 -0.42
CA THR A 309 9.00 10.92 0.29
C THR A 309 7.61 11.22 -0.26
N LYS A 310 7.43 11.25 -1.59
CA LYS A 310 6.10 11.41 -2.20
C LYS A 310 5.14 10.29 -1.77
N ALA A 311 5.56 9.03 -1.87
CA ALA A 311 4.74 7.89 -1.46
C ALA A 311 4.34 7.96 0.04
N ALA A 312 5.29 8.30 0.91
CA ALA A 312 5.04 8.44 2.34
C ALA A 312 4.12 9.63 2.67
N ALA A 313 4.31 10.77 2.01
CA ALA A 313 3.49 11.96 2.17
C ALA A 313 2.03 11.75 1.70
N SER A 314 1.84 10.94 0.65
CA SER A 314 0.52 10.52 0.18
C SER A 314 -0.16 9.47 1.06
N GLY A 315 0.48 9.06 2.17
CA GLY A 315 -0.12 8.22 3.20
C GLY A 315 0.18 6.73 3.09
N LEU A 316 1.14 6.31 2.25
CA LEU A 316 1.56 4.92 2.16
C LEU A 316 2.48 4.55 3.36
N PRO A 317 2.05 3.67 4.28
CA PRO A 317 2.77 3.48 5.54
C PRO A 317 4.07 2.70 5.38
N ILE A 318 4.16 1.79 4.40
CA ILE A 318 5.40 1.06 4.11
C ILE A 318 6.51 2.00 3.62
N ALA A 319 6.16 3.06 2.87
CA ALA A 319 7.12 4.08 2.47
C ALA A 319 7.62 4.91 3.66
N ALA A 320 6.70 5.32 4.55
CA ALA A 320 7.06 6.01 5.80
C ALA A 320 7.95 5.13 6.70
N HIS A 321 7.69 3.82 6.75
CA HIS A 321 8.56 2.89 7.45
C HIS A 321 9.96 2.80 6.82
N GLN A 322 10.07 2.75 5.50
CA GLN A 322 11.38 2.75 4.82
C GLN A 322 12.16 4.05 5.03
N LEU A 323 11.48 5.21 5.09
CA LEU A 323 12.11 6.48 5.48
C LEU A 323 12.58 6.47 6.94
N THR A 324 11.83 5.81 7.83
CA THR A 324 12.23 5.63 9.23
C THR A 324 13.56 4.89 9.31
N ILE A 325 13.66 3.75 8.64
CA ILE A 325 14.88 2.93 8.57
C ILE A 325 16.02 3.76 7.96
N PHE A 326 15.76 4.39 6.82
CA PHE A 326 16.74 5.24 6.14
C PHE A 326 17.30 6.32 7.07
N TYR A 327 16.47 7.14 7.71
CA TYR A 327 16.96 8.20 8.58
C TYR A 327 17.65 7.68 9.85
N ALA A 328 17.27 6.50 10.34
CA ALA A 328 17.92 5.88 11.50
C ALA A 328 19.29 5.25 11.17
N GLU A 329 19.44 4.65 9.99
CA GLU A 329 20.59 3.82 9.63
C GLU A 329 21.58 4.45 8.67
N SER A 330 21.22 5.51 7.92
CA SER A 330 22.13 6.14 6.96
C SER A 330 22.99 7.26 7.56
N GLY A 331 24.21 7.39 7.03
CA GLY A 331 25.26 8.29 7.56
C GLY A 331 25.31 9.61 6.81
N TRP A 332 26.37 10.39 7.00
CA TRP A 332 26.75 11.43 6.06
C TRP A 332 27.85 10.89 5.13
N LYS A 333 27.75 11.00 3.80
CA LYS A 333 26.68 11.59 2.96
C LYS A 333 25.60 10.54 2.68
N TYR A 334 24.31 10.86 2.85
CA TYR A 334 23.21 9.88 2.65
C TYR A 334 22.55 9.92 1.27
N ILE A 335 22.84 10.94 0.46
CA ILE A 335 22.47 10.96 -0.96
C ILE A 335 23.75 10.62 -1.71
N GLU A 336 23.81 9.46 -2.34
CA GLU A 336 25.05 8.95 -2.94
C GLU A 336 25.31 9.54 -4.33
N ASP A 337 24.26 9.89 -5.06
CA ASP A 337 24.41 10.53 -6.36
C ASP A 337 24.93 11.97 -6.24
N GLU A 338 25.69 12.36 -7.25
CA GLU A 338 26.30 13.66 -7.33
C GLU A 338 25.29 14.67 -7.90
N PRO A 339 25.12 15.85 -7.26
CA PRO A 339 24.21 16.89 -7.76
C PRO A 339 24.54 17.28 -9.20
N PRO A 340 23.54 17.41 -10.09
CA PRO A 340 23.75 17.93 -11.44
C PRO A 340 24.36 19.34 -11.41
N ALA A 341 25.14 19.69 -12.44
CA ALA A 341 25.89 20.96 -12.48
C ALA A 341 24.99 22.21 -12.32
N HIS A 342 23.75 22.17 -12.83
CA HIS A 342 22.79 23.27 -12.73
C HIS A 342 22.20 23.48 -11.33
N VAL A 343 22.31 22.51 -10.43
CA VAL A 343 21.77 22.55 -9.06
C VAL A 343 22.83 23.02 -8.06
N ARG A 344 24.10 23.03 -8.45
CA ARG A 344 25.21 23.41 -7.57
C ARG A 344 25.26 24.92 -7.37
N PRO A 345 25.63 25.39 -6.17
CA PRO A 345 26.21 24.62 -5.06
C PRO A 345 25.17 23.98 -4.12
N THR A 346 25.48 22.79 -3.63
CA THR A 346 24.69 22.06 -2.61
C THR A 346 25.58 21.53 -1.48
N PRO A 347 25.02 21.17 -0.31
CA PRO A 347 25.78 20.52 0.76
C PRO A 347 26.33 19.14 0.35
N PHE A 348 25.79 18.57 -0.73
CA PHE A 348 26.09 17.25 -1.25
C PHE A 348 27.20 17.24 -2.32
N ASP A 349 27.72 18.39 -2.72
CA ASP A 349 28.71 18.48 -3.77
C ASP A 349 30.02 17.78 -3.37
N SER A 350 30.48 16.84 -4.21
CA SER A 350 31.79 16.22 -4.03
C SER A 350 32.93 17.10 -4.57
N TYR A 351 32.62 17.95 -5.56
CA TYR A 351 33.55 18.88 -6.22
C TYR A 351 32.85 20.19 -6.66
N PRO A 352 33.59 21.30 -6.85
CA PRO A 352 32.99 22.56 -7.29
C PRO A 352 32.38 22.49 -8.69
N ALA A 353 31.35 23.30 -8.95
CA ALA A 353 30.80 23.48 -10.30
C ALA A 353 31.84 24.11 -11.23
N ALA A 354 31.79 23.79 -12.53
CA ALA A 354 32.61 24.47 -13.52
C ALA A 354 32.19 25.95 -13.61
N GLU A 355 33.16 26.86 -13.66
CA GLU A 355 32.97 28.33 -13.58
C GLU A 355 32.01 28.89 -14.65
N GLU A 356 31.75 28.16 -15.74
CA GLU A 356 30.87 28.56 -16.84
C GLU A 356 29.37 28.26 -16.60
N THR A 357 29.01 27.58 -15.50
CA THR A 357 27.63 27.11 -15.25
C THR A 357 26.81 28.01 -14.32
N HIS A 358 27.24 29.26 -14.09
CA HIS A 358 26.43 30.29 -13.44
C HIS A 358 25.30 30.79 -14.37
N GLY A 359 24.45 29.88 -14.85
CA GLY A 359 23.23 30.20 -15.58
C GLY A 359 22.17 30.72 -14.61
N SER A 360 21.65 31.91 -14.87
CA SER A 360 20.81 32.74 -13.99
C SER A 360 19.44 32.17 -13.62
N ASP A 361 19.09 30.94 -14.02
CA ASP A 361 17.70 30.48 -14.03
C ASP A 361 17.43 29.28 -13.08
N SER A 362 18.46 28.71 -12.44
CA SER A 362 18.32 27.52 -11.56
C SER A 362 18.64 27.82 -10.08
N GLY A 363 17.84 28.70 -9.47
CA GLY A 363 17.91 28.98 -8.03
C GLY A 363 17.09 28.01 -7.16
N PHE A 364 17.34 28.05 -5.85
CA PHE A 364 16.52 27.38 -4.82
C PHE A 364 15.02 27.70 -4.96
N LEU A 365 14.68 28.98 -5.20
CA LEU A 365 13.29 29.45 -5.25
C LEU A 365 12.51 28.93 -6.48
N PRO A 366 13.03 28.98 -7.73
CA PRO A 366 12.40 28.32 -8.87
C PRO A 366 12.19 26.80 -8.67
N THR A 367 13.20 26.12 -8.12
CA THR A 367 13.15 24.67 -7.88
C THR A 367 12.13 24.28 -6.82
N LEU A 368 12.03 25.08 -5.74
CA LEU A 368 11.07 24.89 -4.66
C LEU A 368 9.64 25.25 -5.08
N ARG A 369 9.44 26.29 -5.90
CA ARG A 369 8.14 26.60 -6.49
C ARG A 369 7.62 25.45 -7.34
N ARG A 370 8.49 24.86 -8.16
CA ARG A 370 8.16 23.69 -8.99
C ARG A 370 7.84 22.46 -8.13
N LEU A 371 8.60 22.20 -7.07
CA LEU A 371 8.29 21.14 -6.10
C LEU A 371 6.91 21.34 -5.45
N LEU A 372 6.50 22.59 -5.23
CA LEU A 372 5.20 22.97 -4.67
C LEU A 372 4.08 23.10 -5.73
N GLY A 373 4.36 22.77 -6.99
CA GLY A 373 3.35 22.83 -8.07
C GLY A 373 3.02 24.23 -8.57
N TYR A 374 3.85 25.24 -8.29
CA TYR A 374 3.73 26.57 -8.89
C TYR A 374 4.55 26.63 -10.17
N ASP A 375 3.91 26.40 -11.32
CA ASP A 375 4.49 26.68 -12.63
C ASP A 375 4.43 28.20 -12.91
N ASP A 376 5.58 28.83 -13.07
CA ASP A 376 5.68 30.20 -13.61
C ASP A 376 5.50 30.14 -15.15
N SER A 377 4.30 29.77 -15.62
CA SER A 377 3.98 29.69 -17.06
C SER A 377 3.54 31.03 -17.68
N GLU A 378 3.80 32.17 -17.03
CA GLU A 378 3.31 33.48 -17.52
C GLU A 378 4.36 34.39 -18.18
N HIS A 379 5.66 34.05 -18.19
CA HIS A 379 6.68 34.91 -18.80
C HIS A 379 7.54 34.18 -19.83
N SER A 380 7.04 34.08 -21.05
CA SER A 380 7.86 33.80 -22.25
C SER A 380 7.29 34.53 -23.46
N THR A 381 7.35 35.86 -23.43
CA THR A 381 7.34 36.65 -24.66
C THR A 381 8.75 36.66 -25.25
N SER A 382 8.91 35.97 -26.38
CA SER A 382 9.90 36.22 -27.43
C SER A 382 11.38 36.33 -27.02
N SER A 383 12.13 35.25 -27.21
CA SER A 383 13.40 35.32 -27.94
C SER A 383 13.86 33.93 -28.35
N SER A 384 13.99 33.74 -29.66
CA SER A 384 14.55 32.56 -30.30
C SER A 384 16.08 32.62 -30.25
N SER A 385 16.70 31.86 -29.35
CA SER A 385 18.09 31.43 -29.51
C SER A 385 18.34 30.12 -28.77
N SER A 386 18.70 29.12 -29.58
CA SER A 386 19.41 27.86 -29.33
C SER A 386 19.69 27.38 -27.89
N SER A 387 19.42 26.09 -27.71
CA SER A 387 19.61 25.22 -26.53
C SER A 387 18.50 25.32 -25.50
N SER A 388 17.49 24.46 -25.68
CA SER A 388 16.58 24.10 -24.59
C SER A 388 17.44 23.64 -23.40
N PRO A 389 17.33 24.24 -22.21
CA PRO A 389 17.98 23.69 -21.04
C PRO A 389 17.49 22.25 -20.83
N PRO A 390 18.35 21.33 -20.35
CA PRO A 390 17.92 19.96 -20.08
C PRO A 390 16.70 20.00 -19.17
N ALA A 391 15.67 19.22 -19.49
CA ALA A 391 14.46 19.14 -18.68
C ALA A 391 14.86 18.81 -17.23
N VAL A 392 14.78 19.81 -16.35
CA VAL A 392 15.15 19.68 -14.93
C VAL A 392 14.29 18.56 -14.33
N ARG A 393 14.92 17.53 -13.76
CA ARG A 393 14.19 16.41 -13.16
C ARG A 393 13.62 16.89 -11.83
N GLU A 394 12.38 16.55 -11.50
CA GLU A 394 11.78 16.97 -10.22
C GLU A 394 12.54 16.43 -9.00
N SER A 395 13.23 15.30 -9.16
CA SER A 395 14.15 14.74 -8.16
C SER A 395 15.32 15.67 -7.81
N ASP A 396 15.71 16.57 -8.73
CA ASP A 396 16.80 17.52 -8.52
C ASP A 396 16.50 18.48 -7.36
N ALA A 397 15.22 18.71 -7.07
CA ALA A 397 14.79 19.51 -5.92
C ALA A 397 15.25 18.94 -4.58
N MET A 398 15.45 17.62 -4.48
CA MET A 398 15.87 16.97 -3.24
C MET A 398 17.24 17.43 -2.77
N PHE A 399 18.15 17.83 -3.67
CA PHE A 399 19.46 18.35 -3.25
C PHE A 399 19.37 19.66 -2.48
N HIS A 400 18.25 20.39 -2.61
CA HIS A 400 17.97 21.63 -1.91
C HIS A 400 17.00 21.47 -0.74
N THR A 401 16.08 20.51 -0.82
CA THR A 401 15.00 20.35 0.18
C THR A 401 15.18 19.17 1.13
N ALA A 402 16.15 18.28 0.88
CA ALA A 402 16.46 17.22 1.82
C ALA A 402 16.87 17.79 3.18
N ILE A 403 16.37 17.19 4.26
CA ILE A 403 16.55 17.71 5.62
C ILE A 403 17.97 17.45 6.10
N PHE A 404 18.75 18.53 6.27
CA PHE A 404 20.12 18.49 6.81
C PHE A 404 20.11 18.55 8.33
N THR A 405 20.30 17.41 8.98
CA THR A 405 20.35 17.35 10.43
C THR A 405 21.77 17.62 10.93
N GLN A 406 21.92 18.66 11.74
CA GLN A 406 23.22 19.07 12.27
C GLN A 406 23.78 18.07 13.28
N ASP A 407 22.88 17.37 13.99
CA ASP A 407 23.21 16.42 15.05
C ASP A 407 22.53 15.05 14.81
N PRO A 408 23.20 13.93 15.14
CA PRO A 408 22.60 12.59 15.07
C PRO A 408 21.25 12.48 15.80
N ALA A 409 21.08 13.20 16.91
CA ALA A 409 19.82 13.24 17.65
C ALA A 409 18.66 13.87 16.84
N THR A 410 18.93 14.92 16.07
CA THR A 410 17.90 15.54 15.20
C THR A 410 17.51 14.61 14.05
N ARG A 411 18.45 13.82 13.53
CA ARG A 411 18.17 12.78 12.54
C ARG A 411 17.32 11.65 13.11
N TRP A 412 17.66 11.23 14.33
CA TRP A 412 16.89 10.24 15.06
C TRP A 412 15.46 10.70 15.33
N ALA A 413 15.28 11.98 15.67
CA ALA A 413 13.95 12.59 15.84
C ALA A 413 13.15 12.58 14.53
N LEU A 414 13.80 12.84 13.39
CA LEU A 414 13.17 12.76 12.07
C LEU A 414 12.75 11.32 11.74
N ALA A 415 13.60 10.32 12.01
CA ALA A 415 13.23 8.92 11.87
C ALA A 415 12.01 8.56 12.74
N LEU A 416 11.98 8.98 14.01
CA LEU A 416 10.82 8.81 14.90
C LEU A 416 9.56 9.51 14.36
N SER A 417 9.69 10.66 13.69
CA SER A 417 8.56 11.35 13.09
C SER A 417 7.94 10.56 11.92
N TRP A 418 8.75 9.94 11.08
CA TRP A 418 8.28 9.03 10.03
C TRP A 418 7.70 7.74 10.62
N ALA A 419 8.26 7.23 11.71
CA ALA A 419 7.70 6.11 12.44
C ALA A 419 6.29 6.45 12.95
N ASN A 420 6.07 7.68 13.45
CA ASN A 420 4.73 8.13 13.85
C ASN A 420 3.72 8.06 12.69
N VAL A 421 4.10 8.47 11.49
CA VAL A 421 3.24 8.40 10.29
C VAL A 421 2.83 6.95 10.00
N ALA A 422 3.79 6.03 9.99
CA ALA A 422 3.52 4.60 9.75
C ALA A 422 2.69 3.96 10.87
N THR A 423 2.99 4.28 12.14
CA THR A 423 2.26 3.75 13.30
C THR A 423 0.83 4.30 13.40
N ALA A 424 0.58 5.55 12.97
CA ALA A 424 -0.75 6.14 12.92
C ALA A 424 -1.70 5.35 11.98
N ARG A 425 -1.15 4.72 10.94
CA ARG A 425 -1.87 3.81 10.04
C ARG A 425 -1.90 2.36 10.50
N ARG A 426 -1.35 2.03 11.68
CA ARG A 426 -1.26 0.67 12.23
C ARG A 426 -0.42 -0.30 11.38
N TYR A 427 0.64 0.19 10.76
CA TYR A 427 1.61 -0.67 10.07
C TYR A 427 2.55 -1.34 11.08
N ALA A 428 2.32 -2.63 11.36
CA ALA A 428 2.94 -3.36 12.48
C ALA A 428 4.49 -3.34 12.49
N PRO A 429 5.20 -3.49 11.34
CA PRO A 429 6.67 -3.44 11.33
C PRO A 429 7.25 -2.13 11.88
N ALA A 430 6.55 -1.00 11.69
CA ALA A 430 6.99 0.29 12.23
C ALA A 430 6.94 0.35 13.76
N PHE A 431 6.01 -0.35 14.41
CA PHE A 431 5.95 -0.44 15.88
C PHE A 431 7.15 -1.23 16.42
N LEU A 432 7.53 -2.33 15.75
CA LEU A 432 8.68 -3.13 16.13
C LEU A 432 9.98 -2.35 15.96
N TYR A 433 10.13 -1.67 14.82
CA TYR A 433 11.31 -0.86 14.57
C TYR A 433 11.42 0.33 15.54
N ARG A 434 10.30 0.99 15.86
CA ARG A 434 10.27 2.02 16.89
C ARG A 434 10.70 1.50 18.26
N ALA A 435 10.26 0.30 18.65
CA ALA A 435 10.75 -0.32 19.88
C ALA A 435 12.27 -0.53 19.83
N LYS A 436 12.82 -1.03 18.73
CA LYS A 436 14.27 -1.17 18.54
C LYS A 436 15.00 0.16 18.66
N MET A 437 14.45 1.23 18.07
CA MET A 437 15.02 2.56 18.16
C MET A 437 15.10 3.07 19.61
N LEU A 438 14.06 2.82 20.42
CA LEU A 438 14.05 3.20 21.84
C LEU A 438 15.00 2.35 22.71
N LEU A 439 15.45 1.20 22.21
CA LEU A 439 16.42 0.31 22.87
C LEU A 439 17.87 0.58 22.47
N GLN A 440 18.10 1.45 21.49
CA GLN A 440 19.43 1.80 21.04
C GLN A 440 20.08 2.79 22.00
N GLU A 441 21.19 2.38 22.63
CA GLU A 441 21.86 3.18 23.67
C GLU A 441 22.72 4.31 23.09
N THR A 442 23.26 4.12 21.88
CA THR A 442 24.16 5.07 21.22
C THR A 442 23.71 5.37 19.80
N LEU A 443 23.88 6.61 19.36
CA LEU A 443 23.56 7.06 18.00
C LEU A 443 24.83 7.04 17.14
N TRP A 444 24.68 6.75 15.85
CA TRP A 444 25.82 6.70 14.95
C TRP A 444 26.46 8.07 14.76
N ALA A 445 27.73 8.23 15.16
CA ALA A 445 28.44 9.51 15.09
C ALA A 445 28.63 10.01 13.65
N GLU A 446 28.77 9.10 12.68
CA GLU A 446 28.98 9.43 11.27
C GLU A 446 27.70 9.94 10.59
N ALA A 447 26.54 9.89 11.27
CA ALA A 447 25.32 10.54 10.82
C ALA A 447 25.40 12.09 10.83
N LYS A 448 26.43 12.65 11.49
CA LYS A 448 26.63 14.10 11.62
C LYS A 448 27.11 14.74 10.31
N ALA A 449 26.37 15.74 9.83
CA ALA A 449 26.83 16.55 8.70
C ALA A 449 28.07 17.38 9.09
N PRO A 450 29.15 17.38 8.28
CA PRO A 450 30.32 18.22 8.49
C PRO A 450 29.94 19.70 8.52
N LEU A 451 30.50 20.47 9.45
CA LEU A 451 30.29 21.92 9.54
C LEU A 451 30.64 22.63 8.22
N ALA A 452 31.63 22.11 7.48
CA ALA A 452 32.00 22.63 6.17
C ALA A 452 30.86 22.55 5.14
N ALA A 453 30.08 21.47 5.16
CA ALA A 453 28.92 21.26 4.30
C ALA A 453 27.73 22.13 4.73
N LEU A 454 27.47 22.22 6.04
CA LEU A 454 26.40 23.07 6.60
C LEU A 454 26.64 24.56 6.33
N ASN A 455 27.90 25.01 6.45
CA ASN A 455 28.29 26.40 6.21
C ASN A 455 28.61 26.67 4.74
N MET A 456 28.42 25.70 3.83
CA MET A 456 28.66 25.82 2.40
C MET A 456 30.08 26.31 2.03
N THR A 457 31.08 25.96 2.85
CA THR A 457 32.48 26.35 2.63
C THR A 457 33.16 25.49 1.57
N GLU A 458 34.28 25.95 1.00
CA GLU A 458 35.06 25.19 0.00
C GLU A 458 35.71 23.91 0.55
N GLN A 459 35.79 23.80 1.88
CA GLN A 459 36.28 22.62 2.58
C GLN A 459 35.29 21.45 2.54
N ARG A 460 34.07 21.64 2.04
CA ARG A 460 33.07 20.57 1.89
C ARG A 460 33.43 19.58 0.78
N TYR A 461 34.13 20.05 -0.25
CA TYR A 461 34.46 19.24 -1.41
C TYR A 461 35.51 18.19 -1.08
N SER A 462 35.22 16.93 -1.36
CA SER A 462 36.17 15.83 -1.21
C SER A 462 37.23 15.81 -2.34
N TYR A 463 36.88 16.35 -3.50
CA TYR A 463 37.69 16.38 -4.71
C TYR A 463 37.91 17.82 -5.19
N ALA A 464 39.04 18.09 -5.86
CA ALA A 464 39.36 19.44 -6.35
C ALA A 464 38.60 19.78 -7.64
N SER A 465 38.40 18.78 -8.51
CA SER A 465 37.70 18.95 -9.79
C SER A 465 36.87 17.71 -10.14
N LYS A 466 36.05 17.83 -11.20
CA LYS A 466 35.31 16.70 -11.78
C LYS A 466 36.25 15.59 -12.29
N ALA A 467 37.36 15.96 -12.91
CA ALA A 467 38.34 15.01 -13.41
C ALA A 467 38.99 14.22 -12.26
N ASP A 468 39.26 14.89 -11.13
CA ASP A 468 39.79 14.23 -9.94
C ASP A 468 38.77 13.29 -9.28
N TYR A 469 37.48 13.65 -9.31
CA TYR A 469 36.39 12.78 -8.86
C TYR A 469 36.29 11.50 -9.72
N GLU A 470 36.30 11.63 -11.04
CA GLU A 470 36.28 10.49 -11.98
C GLU A 470 37.55 9.64 -11.88
N ALA A 471 38.70 10.25 -11.56
CA ALA A 471 39.98 9.58 -11.34
C ALA A 471 40.18 9.04 -9.91
N GLY A 472 39.26 9.33 -8.97
CA GLY A 472 39.36 8.93 -7.57
C GLY A 472 40.47 9.63 -6.76
N ILE A 473 40.97 10.79 -7.21
CA ILE A 473 42.08 11.54 -6.59
C ILE A 473 41.52 12.56 -5.59
N ARG A 474 41.60 12.26 -4.28
CA ARG A 474 41.09 13.18 -3.24
C ARG A 474 41.98 14.42 -3.09
N LYS A 475 41.41 15.55 -2.62
CA LYS A 475 42.15 16.81 -2.34
C LYS A 475 43.47 16.65 -1.54
N PRO A 476 43.61 15.76 -0.52
CA PRO A 476 44.89 15.56 0.17
C PRO A 476 45.97 14.83 -0.65
N ASP A 477 45.59 14.10 -1.71
CA ASP A 477 46.50 13.32 -2.57
C ASP A 477 46.75 14.00 -3.93
N ALA A 478 45.98 15.04 -4.25
CA ALA A 478 46.17 15.87 -5.41
C ALA A 478 47.54 16.58 -5.31
N LYS A 479 48.51 16.12 -6.09
CA LYS A 479 49.73 16.91 -6.33
C LYS A 479 49.31 18.29 -6.84
N PRO A 480 49.88 19.39 -6.32
CA PRO A 480 49.60 20.72 -6.87
C PRO A 480 49.97 20.70 -8.35
N THR A 481 48.97 20.77 -9.22
CA THR A 481 49.17 20.96 -10.65
C THR A 481 49.81 22.34 -10.84
N PRO A 482 50.94 22.44 -11.58
CA PRO A 482 51.67 23.68 -11.68
C PRO A 482 51.06 24.51 -12.81
N ASP A 483 50.04 25.31 -12.50
CA ASP A 483 49.66 26.45 -13.34
C ASP A 483 49.01 27.53 -12.47
N SER A 484 49.88 28.26 -11.77
CA SER A 484 49.62 29.62 -11.29
C SER A 484 50.97 30.30 -11.07
N THR A 485 51.33 31.11 -12.04
CA THR A 485 52.50 31.97 -12.07
C THR A 485 52.53 32.91 -10.86
N ALA A 486 53.53 32.69 -10.00
CA ALA A 486 54.31 33.64 -9.21
C ALA A 486 53.60 34.72 -8.35
N SER A 487 53.74 34.61 -7.02
CA SER A 487 54.59 35.55 -6.24
C SER A 487 54.84 35.12 -4.77
N SER A 488 56.12 34.84 -4.47
CA SER A 488 56.91 35.07 -3.23
C SER A 488 56.38 34.65 -1.85
N SER A 489 56.94 33.56 -1.28
CA SER A 489 57.93 33.48 -0.15
C SER A 489 57.30 33.48 1.26
N SER A 490 57.48 32.50 2.14
CA SER A 490 58.77 31.95 2.60
C SER A 490 58.59 30.78 3.61
N SER A 491 59.60 29.90 3.62
CA SER A 491 60.11 29.04 4.71
C SER A 491 59.24 27.93 5.34
N SER A 492 59.45 26.72 4.79
CA SER A 492 59.79 25.44 5.46
C SER A 492 59.68 25.33 6.99
N THR A 493 59.00 24.28 7.48
CA THR A 493 59.67 23.06 8.00
C THR A 493 58.67 21.92 8.01
N ALA A 494 58.93 20.91 7.17
CA ALA A 494 58.22 19.65 7.15
C ALA A 494 58.65 18.80 8.34
N THR A 495 57.68 18.35 9.15
CA THR A 495 57.84 17.15 9.95
C THR A 495 56.78 16.17 9.49
N ALA A 496 57.22 15.17 8.73
CA ALA A 496 56.41 14.04 8.32
C ALA A 496 55.85 13.35 9.56
N THR A 497 54.54 13.45 9.77
CA THR A 497 53.80 12.54 10.65
C THR A 497 52.84 11.76 9.77
N SER A 498 53.24 10.52 9.56
CA SER A 498 52.42 9.37 9.20
C SER A 498 50.93 9.51 9.53
N SER A 499 50.09 9.39 8.50
CA SER A 499 48.88 8.56 8.50
C SER A 499 48.37 8.15 9.88
N THR A 500 47.70 9.07 10.58
CA THR A 500 46.73 8.70 11.60
C THR A 500 45.36 8.87 10.97
N ALA A 501 44.74 7.74 10.62
CA ALA A 501 43.30 7.66 10.44
C ALA A 501 42.65 8.43 11.59
N THR A 502 41.79 9.39 11.25
CA THR A 502 40.94 10.08 12.22
C THR A 502 40.31 9.01 13.12
N PRO A 503 40.46 9.06 14.45
CA PRO A 503 39.87 8.05 15.31
C PRO A 503 38.37 8.03 15.05
N ALA A 504 37.79 6.84 14.86
CA ALA A 504 36.35 6.66 14.71
C ALA A 504 35.66 7.47 15.82
N ALA A 505 34.86 8.45 15.43
CA ALA A 505 34.19 9.32 16.39
C ALA A 505 33.36 8.43 17.32
N GLN A 506 33.54 8.59 18.64
CA GLN A 506 32.76 7.82 19.61
C GLN A 506 31.28 8.15 19.43
N ASP A 507 30.45 7.13 19.28
CA ASP A 507 29.01 7.26 19.12
C ASP A 507 28.39 7.99 20.33
N PRO A 508 27.70 9.13 20.13
CA PRO A 508 27.07 9.84 21.23
C PRO A 508 25.93 9.03 21.87
N PRO A 509 25.64 9.22 23.16
CA PRO A 509 24.50 8.56 23.81
C PRO A 509 23.18 8.99 23.17
N ASN A 510 22.22 8.07 23.07
CA ASN A 510 20.91 8.33 22.53
C ASN A 510 20.00 9.02 23.56
N PRO A 511 19.58 10.28 23.35
CA PRO A 511 18.68 10.98 24.28
C PRO A 511 17.26 10.39 24.29
N TYR A 512 16.90 9.59 23.29
CA TYR A 512 15.59 8.95 23.17
C TYR A 512 15.58 7.50 23.71
N TYR A 513 16.67 7.02 24.30
CA TYR A 513 16.72 5.69 24.89
C TYR A 513 15.71 5.58 26.04
N ASN A 514 14.68 4.75 25.84
CA ASN A 514 13.58 4.59 26.80
C ASN A 514 13.08 3.13 26.81
N PRO A 515 13.71 2.26 27.63
CA PRO A 515 13.32 0.85 27.72
C PRO A 515 11.87 0.61 28.18
N PRO A 516 11.32 1.35 29.18
CA PRO A 516 9.91 1.23 29.54
C PRO A 516 8.96 1.48 28.36
N GLU A 517 9.19 2.54 27.59
CA GLU A 517 8.35 2.85 26.43
C GLU A 517 8.54 1.83 25.30
N ALA A 518 9.76 1.34 25.09
CA ALA A 518 10.01 0.26 24.12
C ALA A 518 9.17 -0.99 24.41
N ARG A 519 8.97 -1.33 25.70
CA ARG A 519 8.11 -2.46 26.11
C ARG A 519 6.65 -2.25 25.71
N ILE A 520 6.13 -1.02 25.84
CA ILE A 520 4.77 -0.67 25.39
C ILE A 520 4.63 -0.90 23.89
N TRP A 521 5.60 -0.43 23.09
CA TRP A 521 5.60 -0.64 21.64
C TRP A 521 5.71 -2.12 21.26
N LEU A 522 6.51 -2.93 21.96
CA LEU A 522 6.56 -4.39 21.77
C LEU A 522 5.22 -5.06 22.07
N THR A 523 4.55 -4.64 23.14
CA THR A 523 3.19 -5.09 23.50
C THR A 523 2.20 -4.78 22.37
N GLN A 524 2.25 -3.58 21.79
CA GLN A 524 1.38 -3.20 20.67
C GLN A 524 1.60 -4.08 19.42
N VAL A 525 2.87 -4.34 19.03
CA VAL A 525 3.14 -5.26 17.91
C VAL A 525 2.61 -6.67 18.23
N PHE A 526 2.71 -7.10 19.48
CA PHE A 526 2.19 -8.41 19.89
C PHE A 526 0.68 -8.51 19.69
N TYR A 527 -0.09 -7.46 19.96
CA TYR A 527 -1.53 -7.42 19.62
C TYR A 527 -1.78 -7.61 18.12
N ALA A 528 -0.95 -7.05 17.25
CA ALA A 528 -1.04 -7.28 15.80
C ALA A 528 -0.86 -8.77 15.44
N THR A 529 0.06 -9.48 16.11
CA THR A 529 0.24 -10.93 15.91
C THR A 529 -0.98 -11.74 16.39
N LEU A 530 -1.58 -11.35 17.51
CA LEU A 530 -2.81 -11.97 18.02
C LEU A 530 -4.01 -11.72 17.09
N ALA A 531 -4.08 -10.52 16.51
CA ALA A 531 -5.10 -10.16 15.54
C ALA A 531 -4.98 -11.00 14.26
N HIS A 532 -3.76 -11.23 13.78
CA HIS A 532 -3.50 -12.11 12.65
C HIS A 532 -3.95 -13.56 12.93
N ASP A 533 -3.63 -14.09 14.11
CA ASP A 533 -4.07 -15.42 14.52
C ASP A 533 -5.60 -15.52 14.66
N LEU A 534 -6.24 -14.48 15.20
CA LEU A 534 -7.70 -14.37 15.25
C LEU A 534 -8.29 -14.42 13.84
N ARG A 535 -7.77 -13.62 12.90
CA ARG A 535 -8.24 -13.60 11.51
C ARG A 535 -8.07 -14.96 10.84
N ARG A 536 -6.93 -15.64 11.02
CA ARG A 536 -6.72 -17.01 10.51
C ARG A 536 -7.81 -17.96 11.00
N ARG A 537 -8.21 -17.87 12.28
CA ARG A 537 -9.33 -18.66 12.84
C ARG A 537 -10.67 -18.27 12.22
N LEU A 538 -10.97 -16.97 12.09
CA LEU A 538 -12.21 -16.49 11.47
C LEU A 538 -12.35 -16.97 10.02
N ILE A 539 -11.27 -16.94 9.24
CA ILE A 539 -11.24 -17.48 7.88
C ILE A 539 -11.45 -18.99 7.88
N ALA A 540 -10.80 -19.73 8.79
CA ALA A 540 -10.99 -21.17 8.92
C ALA A 540 -12.45 -21.54 9.25
N ASP A 541 -13.10 -20.79 10.14
CA ASP A 541 -14.50 -20.99 10.49
C ASP A 541 -15.45 -20.63 9.34
N ALA A 542 -15.17 -19.53 8.63
CA ALA A 542 -15.95 -19.12 7.45
C ALA A 542 -15.82 -20.10 6.27
N THR A 543 -14.68 -20.77 6.14
CA THR A 543 -14.40 -21.72 5.05
C THR A 543 -14.76 -23.17 5.39
N ARG A 544 -15.06 -23.48 6.66
CA ARG A 544 -15.39 -24.84 7.09
C ARG A 544 -16.66 -25.35 6.40
N PRO A 545 -16.64 -26.54 5.76
CA PRO A 545 -17.84 -27.12 5.18
C PRO A 545 -18.88 -27.35 6.29
N PRO A 546 -20.17 -27.05 6.06
CA PRO A 546 -21.19 -27.14 7.09
C PRO A 546 -21.35 -28.60 7.52
N SER A 547 -20.73 -28.97 8.64
CA SER A 547 -21.06 -30.20 9.33
C SER A 547 -22.49 -30.08 9.85
N SER A 548 -23.27 -31.13 9.61
CA SER A 548 -24.70 -31.22 9.90
C SER A 548 -25.10 -30.66 11.27
N GLY A 549 -25.85 -29.54 11.28
CA GLY A 549 -26.74 -29.20 12.40
C GLY A 549 -26.67 -27.78 12.93
N THR A 550 -25.57 -27.05 12.77
CA THR A 550 -25.43 -25.72 13.38
C THR A 550 -25.88 -24.60 12.43
N ARG A 551 -26.61 -23.64 13.02
CA ARG A 551 -27.37 -22.52 12.45
C ARG A 551 -26.96 -22.06 11.04
N ARG A 552 -27.74 -22.51 10.06
CA ARG A 552 -27.76 -22.04 8.67
C ARG A 552 -28.36 -20.64 8.45
N SER A 553 -28.64 -19.85 9.51
CA SER A 553 -29.49 -18.66 9.40
C SER A 553 -28.78 -17.34 9.13
N ASP A 554 -27.48 -17.21 9.42
CA ASP A 554 -26.85 -15.88 9.47
C ASP A 554 -25.62 -15.74 8.57
N ILE A 555 -25.47 -16.60 7.55
CA ILE A 555 -24.55 -16.33 6.44
C ILE A 555 -25.26 -15.33 5.49
N SER A 556 -25.63 -14.18 6.05
CA SER A 556 -26.08 -12.99 5.30
C SER A 556 -24.81 -12.32 4.79
N ALA A 557 -24.65 -12.30 3.46
CA ALA A 557 -23.44 -11.92 2.72
C ALA A 557 -22.19 -12.75 3.08
N LEU A 558 -21.66 -13.52 2.12
CA LEU A 558 -20.27 -13.96 2.22
C LEU A 558 -19.42 -12.68 2.13
N ALA A 559 -18.96 -12.16 3.27
CA ALA A 559 -17.86 -11.20 3.29
C ALA A 559 -16.72 -11.78 2.45
N ASP A 560 -16.09 -10.95 1.61
CA ASP A 560 -14.89 -11.37 0.92
C ASP A 560 -13.86 -11.81 1.95
N VAL A 561 -13.08 -12.84 1.63
CA VAL A 561 -12.09 -13.38 2.58
C VAL A 561 -11.08 -12.31 2.99
N ALA A 562 -10.79 -11.39 2.07
CA ALA A 562 -9.97 -10.21 2.32
C ALA A 562 -10.57 -9.32 3.43
N ASP A 563 -11.90 -9.25 3.49
CA ASP A 563 -12.62 -8.38 4.43
C ASP A 563 -12.92 -9.08 5.75
N VAL A 564 -12.59 -10.37 5.94
CA VAL A 564 -12.90 -11.07 7.18
C VAL A 564 -12.24 -10.36 8.37
N GLY A 565 -13.07 -9.81 9.26
CA GLY A 565 -12.63 -9.00 10.40
C GLY A 565 -12.26 -7.55 10.06
N SER A 566 -12.47 -7.04 8.85
CA SER A 566 -12.23 -5.62 8.54
C SER A 566 -13.40 -4.72 8.95
N VAL A 567 -13.27 -3.42 8.68
CA VAL A 567 -14.41 -2.49 8.78
C VAL A 567 -15.53 -2.88 7.81
N ASP A 568 -15.16 -3.43 6.65
CA ASP A 568 -16.06 -3.90 5.59
C ASP A 568 -16.67 -5.28 5.91
N ASP A 569 -16.21 -5.96 6.96
CA ASP A 569 -16.96 -7.04 7.58
C ASP A 569 -18.16 -6.47 8.36
N PHE A 570 -19.31 -6.43 7.70
CA PHE A 570 -20.55 -5.94 8.31
C PHE A 570 -21.28 -7.01 9.15
N ARG A 571 -20.70 -8.22 9.33
CA ARG A 571 -21.32 -9.25 10.18
C ARG A 571 -21.39 -8.78 11.62
N ARG A 572 -22.59 -8.85 12.22
CA ARG A 572 -22.83 -8.47 13.62
C ARG A 572 -22.04 -9.33 14.62
N ASP A 573 -21.71 -10.55 14.23
CA ASP A 573 -20.96 -11.54 14.99
C ASP A 573 -19.55 -11.77 14.43
N LYS A 574 -18.98 -10.78 13.71
CA LYS A 574 -17.65 -10.93 13.08
C LYS A 574 -16.53 -11.33 14.05
N TYR A 575 -16.68 -11.00 15.33
CA TYR A 575 -15.75 -11.40 16.39
C TYR A 575 -16.45 -12.22 17.47
N PRO A 576 -15.75 -13.19 18.09
CA PRO A 576 -16.22 -13.86 19.29
C PRO A 576 -16.57 -12.84 20.39
N PRO A 577 -17.64 -13.07 21.18
CA PRO A 577 -17.98 -12.20 22.30
C PRO A 577 -16.82 -12.03 23.27
N GLY A 578 -16.52 -10.78 23.64
CA GLY A 578 -15.40 -10.46 24.54
C GLY A 578 -14.04 -10.33 23.86
N THR A 579 -13.97 -10.36 22.52
CA THR A 579 -12.73 -10.03 21.81
C THR A 579 -12.39 -8.55 22.04
N PRO A 580 -11.19 -8.21 22.55
CA PRO A 580 -10.83 -6.84 22.86
C PRO A 580 -10.64 -5.94 21.63
N GLU A 581 -11.02 -4.67 21.75
CA GLU A 581 -10.94 -3.71 20.65
C GLU A 581 -9.49 -3.50 20.18
N TYR A 582 -8.53 -3.42 21.11
CA TYR A 582 -7.10 -3.22 20.84
C TYR A 582 -6.45 -4.35 20.04
N ILE A 583 -7.09 -5.52 19.94
CA ILE A 583 -6.70 -6.60 19.03
C ILE A 583 -7.41 -6.43 17.69
N THR A 584 -8.72 -6.21 17.69
CA THR A 584 -9.50 -6.12 16.44
C THR A 584 -9.14 -4.90 15.58
N CYS A 585 -8.61 -3.85 16.20
CA CYS A 585 -8.25 -2.60 15.56
C CYS A 585 -7.18 -2.79 14.46
N TRP A 586 -6.35 -3.84 14.57
CA TRP A 586 -5.34 -4.23 13.57
C TRP A 586 -5.91 -4.88 12.31
N LEU A 587 -7.19 -5.26 12.34
CA LEU A 587 -7.87 -5.87 11.20
C LEU A 587 -8.68 -4.86 10.37
N TYR A 588 -8.90 -3.66 10.89
CA TYR A 588 -9.81 -2.65 10.34
C TYR A 588 -9.48 -2.25 8.90
N ASP A 589 -8.20 -1.99 8.63
CA ASP A 589 -7.70 -1.56 7.32
C ASP A 589 -7.10 -2.77 6.60
N THR A 590 -7.80 -3.23 5.55
CA THR A 590 -7.40 -4.41 4.79
C THR A 590 -6.10 -4.17 4.02
N ASP A 591 -5.93 -3.00 3.42
CA ASP A 591 -4.78 -2.70 2.57
C ASP A 591 -3.50 -2.64 3.40
N VAL A 592 -3.52 -1.91 4.53
CA VAL A 592 -2.36 -1.83 5.41
C VAL A 592 -2.02 -3.21 5.98
N ARG A 593 -3.02 -4.01 6.34
CA ARG A 593 -2.81 -5.36 6.86
C ARG A 593 -2.15 -6.29 5.84
N GLU A 594 -2.62 -6.28 4.58
CA GLU A 594 -2.03 -7.12 3.52
C GLU A 594 -0.55 -6.77 3.28
N MET A 595 -0.13 -5.52 3.53
CA MET A 595 1.29 -5.10 3.40
C MET A 595 2.25 -5.77 4.40
N TRP A 596 1.79 -6.28 5.56
CA TRP A 596 2.69 -6.86 6.58
C TRP A 596 2.30 -8.27 7.06
N GLU A 597 1.16 -8.82 6.64
CA GLU A 597 0.68 -10.16 7.01
C GLU A 597 1.75 -11.26 6.78
N HIS A 598 2.56 -11.12 5.73
CA HIS A 598 3.60 -12.08 5.37
C HIS A 598 4.84 -12.02 6.30
N GLU A 599 5.04 -10.91 7.03
CA GLU A 599 6.19 -10.70 7.93
C GLU A 599 5.91 -11.12 9.39
N VAL A 600 4.68 -11.53 9.71
CA VAL A 600 4.23 -11.77 11.09
C VAL A 600 5.09 -12.80 11.82
N GLU A 601 5.51 -13.87 11.14
CA GLU A 601 6.35 -14.90 11.74
C GLU A 601 7.73 -14.37 12.11
N GLY A 602 8.35 -13.57 11.23
CA GLY A 602 9.61 -12.90 11.48
C GLY A 602 9.51 -11.87 12.61
N MET A 603 8.47 -11.04 12.60
CA MET A 603 8.21 -10.08 13.67
C MET A 603 8.03 -10.79 15.03
N THR A 604 7.27 -11.88 15.05
CA THR A 604 7.04 -12.65 16.28
C THR A 604 8.35 -13.22 16.84
N ALA A 605 9.20 -13.78 15.98
CA ALA A 605 10.51 -14.28 16.38
C ALA A 605 11.40 -13.16 16.95
N GLU A 606 11.39 -11.99 16.30
CA GLU A 606 12.18 -10.84 16.73
C GLU A 606 11.73 -10.24 18.06
N ILE A 607 10.41 -10.10 18.28
CA ILE A 607 9.86 -9.66 19.57
C ILE A 607 10.31 -10.59 20.69
N ARG A 608 10.17 -11.91 20.47
CA ARG A 608 10.58 -12.93 21.45
C ARG A 608 12.07 -12.85 21.74
N ARG A 609 12.91 -12.67 20.71
CA ARG A 609 14.35 -12.48 20.85
C ARG A 609 14.68 -11.28 21.75
N ILE A 610 14.08 -10.11 21.48
CA ILE A 610 14.29 -8.90 22.29
C ILE A 610 13.86 -9.14 23.75
N CYS A 611 12.70 -9.77 23.96
CA CYS A 611 12.20 -10.09 25.29
C CYS A 611 13.11 -11.07 26.04
N ASP A 612 13.63 -12.11 25.38
CA ASP A 612 14.54 -13.10 25.97
C ASP A 612 15.90 -12.48 26.33
N GLU A 613 16.48 -11.66 25.43
CA GLU A 613 17.75 -10.95 25.67
C GLU A 613 17.66 -10.00 26.88
N ARG A 614 16.53 -9.31 27.02
CA ARG A 614 16.27 -8.35 28.09
C ARG A 614 15.67 -8.98 29.35
N GLY A 615 15.18 -10.21 29.28
CA GLY A 615 14.46 -10.88 30.38
C GLY A 615 13.10 -10.25 30.68
N TRP A 616 12.39 -9.77 29.67
CA TRP A 616 11.12 -9.08 29.80
C TRP A 616 9.92 -9.98 29.55
N ASP A 617 9.10 -10.15 30.59
CA ASP A 617 7.78 -10.71 30.43
C ASP A 617 6.86 -9.66 29.80
N LEU A 618 6.14 -10.01 28.72
CA LEU A 618 5.12 -9.13 28.15
C LEU A 618 3.78 -9.47 28.80
N VAL A 619 3.14 -8.45 29.35
CA VAL A 619 1.80 -8.53 29.93
C VAL A 619 0.86 -7.68 29.10
N ASP A 620 -0.39 -8.10 29.03
CA ASP A 620 -1.46 -7.35 28.41
C ASP A 620 -1.71 -6.06 29.21
N GLU A 621 -1.15 -4.95 28.72
CA GLU A 621 -1.25 -3.66 29.39
C GLU A 621 -2.62 -2.98 29.20
N GLU A 622 -3.40 -3.40 28.19
CA GLU A 622 -4.71 -2.79 27.89
C GLU A 622 -5.91 -3.63 28.37
N GLY A 623 -5.71 -4.93 28.58
CA GLY A 623 -6.71 -5.87 29.09
C GLY A 623 -6.55 -6.21 30.57
N ASP A 624 -6.62 -7.51 30.86
CA ASP A 624 -6.70 -8.04 32.24
C ASP A 624 -5.34 -8.13 32.95
N GLY A 625 -4.25 -7.64 32.36
CA GLY A 625 -2.89 -7.85 32.88
C GLY A 625 -2.36 -9.28 32.65
N GLY A 626 -2.98 -10.03 31.74
CA GLY A 626 -2.62 -11.41 31.42
C GLY A 626 -1.21 -11.53 30.83
N LEU A 627 -0.49 -12.60 31.15
CA LEU A 627 0.83 -12.85 30.58
C LEU A 627 0.72 -13.23 29.09
N MET A 628 1.18 -12.34 28.20
CA MET A 628 1.22 -12.59 26.76
C MET A 628 2.44 -13.44 26.37
N TYR A 629 3.60 -13.11 26.94
CA TYR A 629 4.83 -13.83 26.69
C TYR A 629 5.71 -13.86 27.93
N ARG A 630 6.29 -15.02 28.23
CA ARG A 630 7.26 -15.21 29.31
C ARG A 630 8.65 -15.30 28.72
N ALA A 631 9.55 -14.42 29.15
CA ALA A 631 10.94 -14.48 28.74
C ALA A 631 11.61 -15.74 29.28
N ARG A 632 12.33 -16.44 28.41
CA ARG A 632 13.25 -17.51 28.79
C ARG A 632 14.48 -16.82 29.38
N GLY A 633 14.50 -16.62 30.70
CA GLY A 633 15.51 -15.81 31.38
C GLY A 633 16.95 -16.11 30.95
N ARG A 634 17.85 -15.11 31.12
CA ARG A 634 19.27 -15.06 30.66
C ARG A 634 20.13 -16.33 30.83
N GLY A 635 19.70 -17.32 31.61
CA GLY A 635 20.38 -18.62 31.72
C GLY A 635 20.18 -19.54 30.51
N ALA A 636 19.09 -19.40 29.73
CA ALA A 636 18.77 -20.29 28.62
C ALA A 636 19.44 -19.89 27.29
N THR A 637 19.70 -18.59 27.08
CA THR A 637 20.40 -18.10 25.88
C THR A 637 21.87 -18.50 25.86
N GLY A 638 22.49 -18.70 27.04
CA GLY A 638 23.83 -19.28 27.15
C GLY A 638 23.88 -20.77 26.80
N GLU A 639 22.80 -21.53 27.03
CA GLU A 639 22.70 -22.92 26.59
C GLU A 639 22.37 -23.02 25.11
N ALA A 640 21.44 -22.21 24.58
CA ALA A 640 21.13 -22.18 23.15
C ALA A 640 22.33 -21.70 22.30
N ALA A 641 23.09 -20.71 22.78
CA ALA A 641 24.34 -20.27 22.12
C ALA A 641 25.45 -21.34 22.24
N ARG A 642 25.50 -22.10 23.33
CA ARG A 642 26.44 -23.25 23.49
C ARG A 642 26.02 -24.46 22.68
N GLU A 643 24.73 -24.65 22.44
CA GLU A 643 24.16 -25.73 21.63
C GLU A 643 24.33 -25.42 20.15
N ALA A 644 24.07 -24.19 19.71
CA ALA A 644 24.41 -23.70 18.37
C ALA A 644 25.93 -23.73 18.10
N ALA A 645 26.76 -23.37 19.09
CA ALA A 645 28.22 -23.51 18.98
C ALA A 645 28.69 -24.98 19.01
N ARG A 646 27.95 -25.89 19.65
CA ARG A 646 28.20 -27.34 19.62
C ARG A 646 27.77 -27.98 18.30
N GLU A 647 26.69 -27.52 17.69
CA GLU A 647 26.26 -27.92 16.34
C GLU A 647 27.29 -27.44 15.30
N ALA A 648 27.70 -26.17 15.37
CA ALA A 648 28.74 -25.63 14.50
C ALA A 648 30.13 -26.30 14.70
N ALA A 649 30.44 -26.77 15.91
CA ALA A 649 31.66 -27.54 16.19
C ALA A 649 31.52 -29.04 15.88
N GLY A 650 30.29 -29.56 15.81
CA GLY A 650 29.98 -30.97 15.51
C GLY A 650 30.11 -31.30 14.02
N ASP A 651 29.78 -30.36 13.14
CA ASP A 651 29.95 -30.50 11.68
C ASP A 651 31.42 -30.46 11.23
N GLY A 652 32.34 -30.00 12.09
CA GLY A 652 33.78 -30.03 11.81
C GLY A 652 34.49 -31.34 12.19
N ALA A 653 33.82 -32.27 12.89
CA ALA A 653 34.46 -33.46 13.44
C ALA A 653 34.30 -34.74 12.59
N VAL A 654 33.45 -34.73 11.55
CA VAL A 654 33.21 -35.92 10.70
C VAL A 654 34.13 -35.96 9.46
N GLU A 655 34.82 -34.87 9.10
CA GLU A 655 35.74 -34.84 7.94
C GLU A 655 37.23 -35.13 8.26
N ALA A 656 37.60 -35.41 9.51
CA ALA A 656 38.99 -35.67 9.91
C ALA A 656 39.30 -37.11 10.37
N GLN A 657 38.35 -38.06 10.24
CA GLN A 657 38.58 -39.49 10.43
C GLN A 657 38.07 -40.28 9.22
N GLY A 658 38.74 -40.09 8.08
CA GLY A 658 38.36 -40.75 6.83
C GLY A 658 39.24 -40.37 5.65
N ARG A 659 40.56 -40.31 5.84
CA ARG A 659 41.55 -40.38 4.75
C ARG A 659 42.73 -41.23 5.18
#